data_AF-F0Y1U6-F1
#
_entry.id   AF-F0Y1U6-F1
#
_cell.length_a   1.000
_cell.length_b   1.000
_cell.length_c   1.000
_cell.angle_alpha   90.00
_cell.angle_beta   90.00
_cell.angle_gamma   90.00
#
_symmetry.space_group_name_H-M   'P 1'
#
loop_
_entity.id
_entity.type
_entity.pdbx_description
1 polymer ?
#
loop_
_entity_poly.entity_id
_entity_poly.type
_entity_poly.pdbx_seq_one_letter_code
_entity_poly.pdbx_strand_id
1 'polypeptide(L)'
;MLGFALVNIVDTIGSLLMLWRFEGGGDAVPHAVLEAREDRSQVGLAAMFVVLGLVIICDSAYHYLQDDRPTEIRILISTGLSTCATSSAIGLYKLTVAERTDSDALYMDGVCSLNGALLSFSAAAAAILFKCVPRFWWSDLVVSCACALWLIFYGAAVLSRFKRRRWWSPAFWAVEADDGARGGTAVAPGEFYPGPSTPDSVDRKTRGQHCREGAWSSSARMGYKLRSRAKKMGYKLPPILLYLLAIAPATRALPSFFKRESKPRLAVAVDVGTESLRVAVFDEDGVVVGSATEAHETFYPAPGRAEQVPDAWWHNLGVACKRAVGDRAADVASLCLATTSCTVVACDAAGAPLRDCLLWMDARSATEAEDILEMGAGDPALRVNSGGAGPISAEWMLPKALWLKRHEPETWDNAAVVCECQDWLNFKLTGGWAAGGSNVATRWHCDGAVAVAEPPRAAGPFRPFGGRPSALLAKIGLADLEDKWPMRCVATGAAVGTLTKAAAAHLGLPRSVVVAQGGADAFVGIVGAGCATARGGVVVVTGSSHLHLACGPLRDAEATRGAPSCWGGYRGAPLPSLTLAEGGQSSTGSALRLASRLLGDDDLKALDELADGVPVGCEGLSALETLQGARTPVCDPHARGALVGLSLAHGKAHVWRAALEAVCLGTRNSLEGLSRALKDDGDDDDAPLHVCGGATKSEIFLQMHADACGRAVVVGENPDAPLLGAAVLAFAALDRAARPKLDVERAVESRVKRMVRPKTRLEPRPYQSAAFDRLDRRVRSRLAPAVAPISRACADLAAAEVPADDRPRPPRKDLPGGLRPVVAPSLLAADPANLADAARAALSAGATWLHVDVFDGSKACGGALSNMGPGTVSALRAALGPDAFLDVHAGVRHLDVEAYRDASQLTFQFEAVDEPVAACKQIRALGLRAGVCVAPATPADALDPLLDAGLVDLVDVLFVEPGRGGQDFNEDCLEKLRHVRARAPGVDLMADGGIHETTAYLAAAAGANVLVAGTFCFRDRGRHLEAAVDALHAALAEGAGHAHVDQQRNIM
;
A
#
# COMPACT_ATOMS: atom_id res chain seq x y z
N MET A 1 12.40 36.57 -4.64
CA MET A 1 13.20 37.67 -5.26
C MET A 1 12.34 38.88 -5.64
N LEU A 2 11.10 38.70 -6.09
CA LEU A 2 10.21 39.80 -6.49
C LEU A 2 9.92 40.78 -5.33
N GLY A 3 9.62 40.28 -4.13
CA GLY A 3 9.47 41.11 -2.93
C GLY A 3 10.70 41.99 -2.60
N PHE A 4 11.92 41.50 -2.84
CA PHE A 4 13.16 42.28 -2.65
C PHE A 4 13.28 43.43 -3.66
N ALA A 5 12.99 43.15 -4.92
CA ALA A 5 13.01 44.16 -5.98
C ALA A 5 12.00 45.27 -5.67
N LEU A 6 10.80 44.91 -5.21
CA LEU A 6 9.74 45.85 -4.88
C LEU A 6 10.11 46.77 -3.72
N VAL A 7 10.72 46.25 -2.65
CA VAL A 7 11.15 47.09 -1.51
C VAL A 7 12.25 48.07 -1.92
N ASN A 8 13.20 47.65 -2.76
CA ASN A 8 14.25 48.53 -3.27
C ASN A 8 13.72 49.59 -4.24
N ILE A 9 12.72 49.24 -5.07
CA ILE A 9 12.02 50.19 -5.94
C ILE A 9 11.29 51.23 -5.10
N VAL A 10 10.61 50.81 -4.02
CA VAL A 10 9.92 51.70 -3.08
C VAL A 10 10.91 52.63 -2.36
N ASP A 11 12.05 52.12 -1.90
CA ASP A 11 13.10 52.93 -1.26
C ASP A 11 13.73 53.95 -2.24
N THR A 12 13.84 53.57 -3.52
CA THR A 12 14.30 54.46 -4.61
C THR A 12 13.28 55.56 -4.89
N ILE A 13 12.00 55.20 -5.03
CA ILE A 13 10.90 56.16 -5.26
C ILE A 13 10.74 57.08 -4.05
N GLY A 14 10.84 56.57 -2.83
CA GLY A 14 10.83 57.37 -1.60
C GLY A 14 11.96 58.39 -1.57
N SER A 15 13.17 57.98 -1.96
CA SER A 15 14.32 58.87 -2.08
C SER A 15 14.14 59.92 -3.18
N LEU A 16 13.52 59.57 -4.32
CA LEU A 16 13.19 60.51 -5.39
C LEU A 16 12.12 61.54 -4.97
N LEU A 17 11.09 61.11 -4.22
CA LEU A 17 10.09 62.01 -3.62
C LEU A 17 10.72 62.97 -2.61
N MET A 18 11.76 62.53 -1.89
CA MET A 18 12.55 63.40 -1.02
C MET A 18 13.47 64.34 -1.79
N LEU A 19 14.05 63.93 -2.92
CA LEU A 19 14.82 64.83 -3.78
C LEU A 19 13.93 65.89 -4.42
N TRP A 20 12.72 65.52 -4.85
CA TRP A 20 11.69 66.45 -5.36
C TRP A 20 11.32 67.53 -4.34
N ARG A 21 11.33 67.21 -3.03
CA ARG A 21 11.14 68.20 -1.97
C ARG A 21 12.13 69.38 -2.11
N PHE A 22 13.38 69.10 -2.50
CA PHE A 22 14.48 70.07 -2.60
C PHE A 22 14.75 70.56 -4.04
N GLU A 23 13.97 70.10 -5.02
CA GLU A 23 14.14 70.50 -6.42
C GLU A 23 13.76 71.98 -6.64
N GLY A 24 14.67 72.74 -7.26
CA GLY A 24 14.58 74.20 -7.45
C GLY A 24 15.53 75.04 -6.56
N GLY A 25 16.64 74.48 -6.09
CA GLY A 25 17.56 75.10 -5.13
C GLY A 25 18.16 76.45 -5.56
N GLY A 26 17.82 77.49 -4.79
CA GLY A 26 18.45 78.81 -4.74
C GLY A 26 17.58 79.80 -3.93
N ASP A 27 18.06 80.23 -2.77
CA ASP A 27 17.55 81.26 -1.84
C ASP A 27 16.18 81.96 -2.12
N ALA A 28 15.05 81.24 -2.24
CA ALA A 28 13.70 81.85 -2.23
C ALA A 28 12.49 80.89 -2.17
N VAL A 29 12.59 79.61 -1.76
CA VAL A 29 11.37 78.76 -1.68
C VAL A 29 10.57 79.13 -0.41
N PRO A 30 9.31 79.60 -0.51
CA PRO A 30 8.52 79.97 0.66
C PRO A 30 8.30 78.77 1.59
N HIS A 31 8.35 79.00 2.90
CA HIS A 31 8.19 77.96 3.92
C HIS A 31 6.88 77.15 3.73
N ALA A 32 5.80 77.81 3.30
CA ALA A 32 4.52 77.18 3.01
C ALA A 32 4.58 76.15 1.86
N VAL A 33 5.43 76.39 0.85
CA VAL A 33 5.63 75.46 -0.28
C VAL A 33 6.43 74.24 0.18
N LEU A 34 7.42 74.42 1.06
CA LEU A 34 8.18 73.33 1.65
C LEU A 34 7.32 72.45 2.58
N GLU A 35 6.44 73.05 3.39
CA GLU A 35 5.48 72.32 4.22
C GLU A 35 4.46 71.55 3.36
N ALA A 36 3.93 72.15 2.30
CA ALA A 36 3.01 71.47 1.39
C ALA A 36 3.67 70.29 0.66
N ARG A 37 4.94 70.43 0.24
CA ARG A 37 5.72 69.33 -0.34
C ARG A 37 5.99 68.23 0.69
N GLU A 38 6.25 68.57 1.95
CA GLU A 38 6.44 67.59 3.01
C GLU A 38 5.18 66.77 3.29
N ASP A 39 4.03 67.44 3.39
CA ASP A 39 2.72 66.78 3.55
C ASP A 39 2.41 65.84 2.36
N ARG A 40 2.73 66.26 1.13
CA ARG A 40 2.55 65.46 -0.10
C ARG A 40 3.47 64.24 -0.11
N SER A 41 4.75 64.40 0.25
CA SER A 41 5.71 63.30 0.34
C SER A 41 5.30 62.28 1.40
N GLN A 42 4.78 62.72 2.57
CA GLN A 42 4.23 61.81 3.58
C GLN A 42 3.03 61.00 3.05
N VAL A 43 2.09 61.65 2.35
CA VAL A 43 0.94 60.97 1.75
C VAL A 43 1.39 59.97 0.67
N GLY A 44 2.33 60.36 -0.19
CA GLY A 44 2.86 59.50 -1.24
C GLY A 44 3.54 58.24 -0.68
N LEU A 45 4.41 58.42 0.31
CA LEU A 45 5.06 57.31 1.02
C LEU A 45 4.04 56.41 1.74
N ALA A 46 3.04 57.00 2.39
CA ALA A 46 2.01 56.24 3.12
C ALA A 46 1.13 55.38 2.20
N ALA A 47 0.72 55.91 1.03
CA ALA A 47 -0.01 55.15 0.02
C ALA A 47 0.84 54.00 -0.53
N MET A 48 2.12 54.26 -0.77
CA MET A 48 3.07 53.26 -1.26
C MET A 48 3.26 52.11 -0.25
N PHE A 49 3.31 52.39 1.05
CA PHE A 49 3.39 51.34 2.08
C PHE A 49 2.19 50.41 2.08
N VAL A 50 0.98 50.95 1.89
CA VAL A 50 -0.25 50.13 1.82
C VAL A 50 -0.21 49.21 0.62
N VAL A 51 0.16 49.74 -0.56
CA VAL A 51 0.28 48.94 -1.79
C VAL A 51 1.36 47.87 -1.64
N LEU A 52 2.54 48.25 -1.15
CA LEU A 52 3.65 47.32 -0.96
C LEU A 52 3.29 46.19 0.01
N GLY A 53 2.63 46.50 1.13
CA GLY A 53 2.19 45.48 2.07
C GLY A 53 1.16 44.51 1.47
N LEU A 54 0.22 44.99 0.65
CA LEU A 54 -0.72 44.12 -0.05
C LEU A 54 -0.02 43.20 -1.06
N VAL A 55 0.94 43.74 -1.83
CA VAL A 55 1.71 42.95 -2.80
C VAL A 55 2.54 41.89 -2.09
N ILE A 56 3.22 42.22 -0.98
CA ILE A 56 3.99 41.25 -0.19
C ILE A 56 3.08 40.12 0.31
N ILE A 57 1.87 40.41 0.79
CA ILE A 57 0.92 39.39 1.24
C ILE A 57 0.48 38.48 0.09
N CYS A 58 0.13 39.05 -1.08
CA CYS A 58 -0.28 38.27 -2.25
C CYS A 58 0.85 37.38 -2.78
N ASP A 59 2.06 37.93 -2.91
CA ASP A 59 3.27 37.21 -3.36
C ASP A 59 3.60 36.06 -2.40
N SER A 60 3.57 36.36 -1.10
CA SER A 60 3.77 35.39 -0.02
C SER A 60 2.72 34.26 -0.04
N ALA A 61 1.45 34.59 -0.24
CA ALA A 61 0.37 33.60 -0.33
C ALA A 61 0.49 32.74 -1.61
N TYR A 62 0.87 33.35 -2.73
CA TYR A 62 1.08 32.66 -4.00
C TYR A 62 2.20 31.61 -3.88
N HIS A 63 3.38 32.00 -3.37
CA HIS A 63 4.50 31.07 -3.19
C HIS A 63 4.18 29.95 -2.20
N TYR A 64 3.42 30.23 -1.13
CA TYR A 64 2.97 29.21 -0.20
C TYR A 64 2.00 28.20 -0.83
N LEU A 65 1.04 28.69 -1.63
CA LEU A 65 0.06 27.85 -2.32
C LEU A 65 0.69 26.95 -3.40
N GLN A 66 1.84 27.36 -3.96
CA GLN A 66 2.57 26.61 -4.98
C GLN A 66 3.65 25.67 -4.42
N ASP A 67 3.86 25.60 -3.09
CA ASP A 67 4.98 24.90 -2.44
C ASP A 67 6.34 25.23 -3.09
N ASP A 68 6.55 26.52 -3.40
CA ASP A 68 7.73 26.98 -4.12
C ASP A 68 8.94 27.06 -3.17
N ARG A 69 9.83 26.07 -3.26
CA ARG A 69 10.97 25.90 -2.34
C ARG A 69 12.22 26.64 -2.83
N PRO A 70 13.11 27.08 -1.92
CA PRO A 70 14.31 27.80 -2.32
C PRO A 70 15.28 26.89 -3.10
N THR A 71 15.40 27.11 -4.41
CA THR A 71 16.32 26.36 -5.29
C THR A 71 17.73 26.94 -5.28
N GLU A 72 17.86 28.27 -5.23
CA GLU A 72 19.13 29.01 -5.30
C GLU A 72 19.56 29.56 -3.92
N ILE A 73 19.77 28.67 -2.95
CA ILE A 73 20.09 29.01 -1.54
C ILE A 73 21.30 29.94 -1.42
N ARG A 74 22.35 29.72 -2.23
CA ARG A 74 23.58 30.53 -2.16
C ARG A 74 23.34 31.98 -2.56
N ILE A 75 22.51 32.21 -3.57
CA ILE A 75 22.15 33.55 -4.05
C ILE A 75 21.30 34.26 -3.00
N LEU A 76 20.31 33.58 -2.41
CA LEU A 76 19.45 34.16 -1.37
C LEU A 76 20.24 34.59 -0.12
N ILE A 77 21.22 33.80 0.30
CA ILE A 77 22.07 34.15 1.46
C ILE A 77 22.96 35.34 1.12
N SER A 78 23.66 35.32 -0.01
CA SER A 78 24.62 36.39 -0.35
C SER A 78 23.93 37.72 -0.64
N THR A 79 22.84 37.70 -1.42
CA THR A 79 22.06 38.90 -1.74
C THR A 79 21.29 39.41 -0.52
N GLY A 80 20.65 38.53 0.26
CA GLY A 80 19.90 38.92 1.46
C GLY A 80 20.77 39.58 2.53
N LEU A 81 21.97 39.05 2.80
CA LEU A 81 22.90 39.67 3.75
C LEU A 81 23.46 41.01 3.24
N SER A 82 23.80 41.09 1.95
CA SER A 82 24.31 42.32 1.34
C SER A 82 23.26 43.45 1.34
N THR A 83 22.02 43.14 0.96
CA THR A 83 20.90 44.09 0.99
C THR A 83 20.56 44.48 2.43
N CYS A 84 20.55 43.53 3.38
CA CYS A 84 20.33 43.84 4.80
C CYS A 84 21.34 44.88 5.33
N ALA A 85 22.63 44.70 5.03
CA ALA A 85 23.67 45.64 5.45
C ALA A 85 23.48 47.03 4.82
N THR A 86 23.21 47.07 3.52
CA THR A 86 23.05 48.32 2.76
C THR A 86 21.82 49.09 3.21
N SER A 87 20.65 48.43 3.28
CA SER A 87 19.39 49.06 3.72
C SER A 87 19.42 49.48 5.18
N SER A 88 20.16 48.77 6.05
CA SER A 88 20.38 49.18 7.44
C SER A 88 21.19 50.48 7.51
N ALA A 89 22.27 50.58 6.74
CA ALA A 89 23.11 51.79 6.70
C ALA A 89 22.33 53.00 6.16
N ILE A 90 21.60 52.82 5.06
CA ILE A 90 20.77 53.85 4.45
C ILE A 90 19.65 54.29 5.40
N GLY A 91 18.93 53.34 6.01
CA GLY A 91 17.84 53.63 6.93
C GLY A 91 18.31 54.42 8.16
N LEU A 92 19.43 54.01 8.77
CA LEU A 92 20.02 54.74 9.90
C LEU A 92 20.50 56.13 9.51
N TYR A 93 21.07 56.29 8.32
CA TYR A 93 21.46 57.60 7.78
C TYR A 93 20.24 58.50 7.59
N LYS A 94 19.19 58.02 6.91
CA LYS A 94 17.92 58.74 6.69
C LYS A 94 17.29 59.19 8.02
N LEU A 95 17.23 58.31 9.02
CA LEU A 95 16.71 58.64 10.36
C LEU A 95 17.55 59.71 11.07
N THR A 96 18.89 59.64 10.95
CA THR A 96 19.79 60.64 11.56
C THR A 96 19.62 62.01 10.92
N VAL A 97 19.46 62.05 9.59
CA VAL A 97 19.19 63.30 8.87
C VAL A 97 17.80 63.83 9.21
N ALA A 98 16.78 62.96 9.28
CA ALA A 98 15.41 63.33 9.64
C ALA A 98 15.33 64.00 11.02
N GLU A 99 16.06 63.49 12.02
CA GLU A 99 16.14 64.12 13.35
C GLU A 99 16.82 65.50 13.32
N ARG A 100 17.75 65.73 12.39
CA ARG A 100 18.45 67.02 12.25
C ARG A 100 17.64 68.04 11.44
N THR A 101 16.79 67.57 10.52
CA THR A 101 15.99 68.41 9.61
C THR A 101 14.53 68.53 9.99
N ASP A 102 14.09 67.87 11.08
CA ASP A 102 12.69 67.82 11.55
C ASP A 102 11.71 67.40 10.43
N SER A 103 12.09 66.36 9.67
CA SER A 103 11.31 65.84 8.53
C SER A 103 10.62 64.52 8.84
N ASP A 104 9.30 64.56 8.91
CA ASP A 104 8.44 63.39 9.09
C ASP A 104 8.46 62.47 7.85
N ALA A 105 8.55 63.03 6.63
CA ALA A 105 8.64 62.22 5.40
C ALA A 105 9.96 61.45 5.33
N LEU A 106 11.08 62.10 5.66
CA LEU A 106 12.40 61.44 5.69
C LEU A 106 12.49 60.40 6.81
N TYR A 107 11.82 60.65 7.93
CA TYR A 107 11.69 59.66 9.00
C TYR A 107 10.93 58.43 8.51
N MET A 108 9.79 58.60 7.82
CA MET A 108 9.02 57.49 7.24
C MET A 108 9.85 56.68 6.24
N ASP A 109 10.58 57.36 5.36
CA ASP A 109 11.45 56.73 4.36
C ASP A 109 12.56 55.91 5.02
N GLY A 110 13.21 56.45 6.07
CA GLY A 110 14.22 55.71 6.84
C GLY A 110 13.65 54.46 7.54
N VAL A 111 12.40 54.50 8.02
CA VAL A 111 11.72 53.31 8.57
C VAL A 111 11.41 52.28 7.49
N CYS A 112 11.09 52.71 6.26
CA CYS A 112 10.92 51.80 5.13
C CYS A 112 12.20 51.02 4.83
N SER A 113 13.34 51.71 4.77
CA SER A 113 14.64 51.07 4.51
C SER A 113 14.99 50.05 5.61
N LEU A 114 14.68 50.33 6.87
CA LEU A 114 14.88 49.37 7.97
C LEU A 114 13.94 48.15 7.88
N ASN A 115 12.71 48.34 7.40
CA ASN A 115 11.80 47.22 7.16
C ASN A 115 12.31 46.33 6.01
N GLY A 116 12.85 46.94 4.94
CA GLY A 116 13.53 46.20 3.88
C GLY A 116 14.76 45.43 4.36
N ALA A 117 15.51 45.98 5.32
CA ALA A 117 16.63 45.27 5.94
C ALA A 117 16.16 44.04 6.74
N LEU A 118 15.02 44.13 7.43
CA LEU A 118 14.43 43.02 8.19
C LEU A 118 13.92 41.91 7.28
N LEU A 119 13.23 42.25 6.19
CA LEU A 119 12.81 41.29 5.16
C LEU A 119 14.02 40.58 4.54
N SER A 120 15.08 41.33 4.25
CA SER A 120 16.30 40.76 3.65
C SER A 120 17.05 39.83 4.60
N PHE A 121 17.09 40.17 5.89
CA PHE A 121 17.63 39.29 6.92
C PHE A 121 16.81 38.02 7.09
N SER A 122 15.47 38.16 7.12
CA SER A 122 14.54 37.04 7.26
C SER A 122 14.74 36.00 6.16
N ALA A 123 14.81 36.43 4.91
CA ALA A 123 15.00 35.55 3.77
C ALA A 123 16.37 34.85 3.79
N ALA A 124 17.45 35.55 4.16
CA ALA A 124 18.77 34.93 4.33
C ALA A 124 18.77 33.91 5.49
N ALA A 125 18.15 34.25 6.62
CA ALA A 125 18.02 33.36 7.77
C ALA A 125 17.15 32.13 7.44
N ALA A 126 16.06 32.31 6.69
CA ALA A 126 15.20 31.24 6.22
C ALA A 126 15.94 30.31 5.25
N ALA A 127 16.75 30.85 4.34
CA ALA A 127 17.58 30.05 3.44
C ALA A 127 18.65 29.22 4.20
N ILE A 128 19.25 29.79 5.24
CA ILE A 128 20.18 29.07 6.14
C ILE A 128 19.43 27.99 6.93
N LEU A 129 18.28 28.33 7.51
CA LEU A 129 17.44 27.41 8.26
C LEU A 129 16.93 26.27 7.39
N PHE A 130 16.54 26.54 6.14
CA PHE A 130 16.13 25.53 5.16
C PHE A 130 17.27 24.54 4.87
N LYS A 131 18.51 25.03 4.75
CA LYS A 131 19.69 24.17 4.56
C LYS A 131 19.94 23.24 5.76
N CYS A 132 19.67 23.71 6.97
CA CYS A 132 19.85 22.91 8.18
C CYS A 132 18.64 22.00 8.49
N VAL A 133 17.44 22.47 8.17
CA VAL A 133 16.16 21.87 8.54
C VAL A 133 15.11 22.19 7.45
N PRO A 134 14.98 21.38 6.39
CA PRO A 134 14.15 21.67 5.22
C PRO A 134 12.66 21.93 5.49
N ARG A 135 12.14 21.45 6.62
CA ARG A 135 10.72 21.65 7.03
C ARG A 135 10.34 23.09 7.38
N PHE A 136 11.31 23.99 7.53
CA PHE A 136 11.10 25.40 7.88
C PHE A 136 11.16 26.35 6.67
N TRP A 137 10.94 25.87 5.44
CA TRP A 137 10.94 26.72 4.24
C TRP A 137 9.94 27.89 4.32
N TRP A 138 8.84 27.72 5.06
CA TRP A 138 7.81 28.74 5.28
C TRP A 138 8.16 29.79 6.34
N SER A 139 9.33 29.75 6.99
CA SER A 139 9.64 30.70 8.08
C SER A 139 9.66 32.16 7.63
N ASP A 140 10.08 32.42 6.38
CA ASP A 140 10.13 33.76 5.80
C ASP A 140 8.73 34.36 5.57
N LEU A 141 7.73 33.51 5.32
CA LEU A 141 6.33 33.89 5.14
C LEU A 141 5.80 34.63 6.38
N VAL A 142 6.09 34.11 7.56
CA VAL A 142 5.59 34.67 8.82
C VAL A 142 6.14 36.07 9.06
N VAL A 143 7.43 36.26 8.82
CA VAL A 143 8.08 37.57 9.00
C VAL A 143 7.62 38.54 7.92
N SER A 144 7.53 38.09 6.66
CA SER A 144 7.05 38.90 5.54
C SER A 144 5.61 39.38 5.73
N CYS A 145 4.70 38.50 6.16
CA CYS A 145 3.33 38.89 6.49
C CYS A 145 3.26 39.87 7.68
N ALA A 146 4.08 39.68 8.71
CA ALA A 146 4.12 40.60 9.85
C ALA A 146 4.61 42.00 9.45
N CYS A 147 5.68 42.07 8.64
CA CYS A 147 6.21 43.31 8.08
C CYS A 147 5.20 44.01 7.15
N ALA A 148 4.49 43.23 6.33
CA ALA A 148 3.47 43.73 5.41
C ALA A 148 2.25 44.31 6.14
N LEU A 149 1.74 43.60 7.15
CA LEU A 149 0.65 44.11 7.98
C LEU A 149 1.05 45.41 8.69
N TRP A 150 2.29 45.48 9.20
CA TRP A 150 2.79 46.71 9.80
C TRP A 150 2.83 47.88 8.81
N LEU A 151 3.30 47.67 7.57
CA LEU A 151 3.30 48.69 6.52
C LEU A 151 1.89 49.18 6.19
N ILE A 152 0.93 48.26 6.06
CA ILE A 152 -0.47 48.58 5.78
C ILE A 152 -1.05 49.43 6.91
N PHE A 153 -0.89 49.01 8.16
CA PHE A 153 -1.43 49.74 9.31
C PHE A 153 -0.75 51.10 9.50
N TYR A 154 0.57 51.18 9.33
CA TYR A 154 1.32 52.41 9.46
C TYR A 154 0.95 53.41 8.36
N GLY A 155 0.92 52.96 7.09
CA GLY A 155 0.50 53.78 5.95
C GLY A 155 -0.95 54.26 6.09
N ALA A 156 -1.89 53.36 6.44
CA ALA A 156 -3.28 53.73 6.66
C ALA A 156 -3.45 54.73 7.82
N ALA A 157 -2.66 54.60 8.89
CA ALA A 157 -2.67 55.55 10.00
C ALA A 157 -2.19 56.95 9.57
N VAL A 158 -1.14 57.04 8.75
CA VAL A 158 -0.66 58.33 8.21
C VAL A 158 -1.70 58.93 7.26
N LEU A 159 -2.23 58.17 6.29
CA LEU A 159 -3.28 58.64 5.38
C LEU A 159 -4.53 59.12 6.12
N SER A 160 -4.86 58.51 7.27
CA SER A 160 -6.00 58.91 8.10
C SER A 160 -5.89 60.34 8.62
N ARG A 161 -4.66 60.85 8.86
CA ARG A 161 -4.41 62.23 9.31
C ARG A 161 -4.75 63.26 8.23
N PHE A 162 -4.64 62.86 6.96
CA PHE A 162 -4.89 63.73 5.80
C PHE A 162 -6.29 63.56 5.20
N LYS A 163 -7.17 62.74 5.79
CA LYS A 163 -8.54 62.45 5.27
C LYS A 163 -9.38 63.68 4.92
N ARG A 164 -9.19 64.81 5.61
CA ARG A 164 -9.92 66.06 5.35
C ARG A 164 -9.40 66.86 4.16
N ARG A 165 -8.21 66.54 3.62
CA ARG A 165 -7.53 67.30 2.55
C ARG A 165 -7.70 66.71 1.14
N ARG A 166 -8.61 65.73 0.94
CA ARG A 166 -8.88 65.07 -0.37
C ARG A 166 -7.61 64.73 -1.15
N TRP A 167 -6.68 64.03 -0.50
CA TRP A 167 -5.36 63.71 -1.04
C TRP A 167 -5.39 62.82 -2.31
N TRP A 168 -6.52 62.20 -2.60
CA TRP A 168 -6.79 61.44 -3.83
C TRP A 168 -7.19 62.31 -5.03
N SER A 169 -7.32 63.64 -4.85
CA SER A 169 -7.67 64.55 -5.94
C SER A 169 -6.43 65.08 -6.67
N PRO A 170 -6.48 65.29 -8.00
CA PRO A 170 -5.39 65.93 -8.74
C PRO A 170 -5.01 67.31 -8.18
N ALA A 171 -5.98 68.05 -7.64
CA ALA A 171 -5.77 69.35 -7.00
C ALA A 171 -4.82 69.29 -5.78
N PHE A 172 -4.79 68.17 -5.05
CA PHE A 172 -3.85 68.01 -3.94
C PHE A 172 -2.39 67.93 -4.42
N TRP A 173 -2.15 67.41 -5.63
CA TRP A 173 -0.84 67.19 -6.22
C TRP A 173 -0.40 68.31 -7.17
N ALA A 174 -1.32 69.19 -7.59
CA ALA A 174 -1.01 70.34 -8.42
C ALA A 174 -0.05 71.30 -7.68
N VAL A 175 1.01 71.71 -8.37
CA VAL A 175 1.95 72.74 -7.88
C VAL A 175 1.46 74.08 -8.41
N GLU A 176 0.67 74.81 -7.64
CA GLU A 176 0.37 76.21 -7.96
C GLU A 176 1.48 77.10 -7.39
N ALA A 177 2.25 77.67 -8.31
CA ALA A 177 2.85 78.97 -8.08
C ALA A 177 1.77 80.01 -8.40
N ASP A 178 1.60 80.96 -7.48
CA ASP A 178 0.75 82.14 -7.55
C ASP A 178 -0.68 82.00 -7.01
N ASP A 179 -0.86 82.53 -5.79
CA ASP A 179 -2.12 83.14 -5.37
C ASP A 179 -1.80 84.28 -4.38
N GLY A 180 -1.12 85.29 -4.91
CA GLY A 180 -1.13 86.63 -4.35
C GLY A 180 -2.40 87.37 -4.77
N ALA A 181 -3.15 87.84 -3.77
CA ALA A 181 -4.14 88.93 -3.83
C ALA A 181 -5.58 88.63 -4.31
N ARG A 182 -6.51 88.63 -3.33
CA ARG A 182 -7.59 89.63 -3.11
C ARG A 182 -8.53 89.10 -2.00
N GLY A 183 -8.87 89.79 -0.92
CA GLY A 183 -8.59 91.14 -0.44
C GLY A 183 -9.29 91.36 0.92
N GLY A 184 -8.83 92.36 1.69
CA GLY A 184 -9.44 92.72 2.98
C GLY A 184 -8.59 93.61 3.89
N THR A 185 -8.18 94.76 3.34
CA THR A 185 -7.61 96.00 3.91
C THR A 185 -7.62 96.30 5.43
N ALA A 186 -6.45 96.82 5.85
CA ALA A 186 -6.18 98.00 6.70
C ALA A 186 -6.24 97.91 8.24
N VAL A 187 -5.08 98.10 8.90
CA VAL A 187 -4.75 99.30 9.71
C VAL A 187 -3.23 99.60 9.60
N ALA A 188 -2.94 100.90 9.61
CA ALA A 188 -1.74 101.64 9.20
C ALA A 188 -0.70 101.86 10.33
N PRO A 189 0.45 102.52 10.03
CA PRO A 189 1.77 102.27 10.64
C PRO A 189 2.25 103.36 11.63
N GLY A 190 3.34 103.08 12.34
CA GLY A 190 4.07 104.06 13.16
C GLY A 190 5.46 103.55 13.59
N GLU A 191 6.47 104.35 13.30
CA GLU A 191 7.93 104.14 13.34
C GLU A 191 8.54 104.11 14.75
N PHE A 192 9.72 103.46 14.92
CA PHE A 192 11.01 104.06 15.35
C PHE A 192 12.09 102.98 15.65
N TYR A 193 13.32 103.18 15.16
CA TYR A 193 14.58 102.49 15.54
C TYR A 193 15.05 102.91 16.97
N PRO A 194 16.08 102.33 17.65
CA PRO A 194 17.20 101.47 17.17
C PRO A 194 17.56 100.24 18.07
N GLY A 195 18.53 99.40 17.64
CA GLY A 195 19.01 98.18 18.36
C GLY A 195 19.95 98.46 19.56
N PRO A 196 20.87 97.55 19.95
CA PRO A 196 20.86 96.07 20.03
C PRO A 196 21.25 95.55 21.45
N SER A 197 20.78 94.37 21.90
CA SER A 197 21.50 93.49 22.87
C SER A 197 20.72 92.22 23.28
N THR A 198 21.48 91.12 23.33
CA THR A 198 21.30 89.84 24.07
C THR A 198 20.06 88.97 23.83
N PRO A 199 20.24 87.69 23.49
CA PRO A 199 19.27 86.64 23.79
C PRO A 199 19.74 85.83 25.00
N ASP A 200 19.12 86.03 26.15
CA ASP A 200 19.17 85.05 27.24
C ASP A 200 17.77 84.80 27.81
N SER A 201 17.39 83.52 27.77
CA SER A 201 16.26 82.85 28.41
C SER A 201 14.83 83.30 28.05
N VAL A 202 14.02 82.36 27.54
CA VAL A 202 12.80 81.84 28.22
C VAL A 202 12.08 80.83 27.31
N ASP A 203 11.98 79.64 27.88
CA ASP A 203 10.96 78.59 27.78
C ASP A 203 10.70 77.80 26.48
N ARG A 204 11.06 76.51 26.55
CA ARG A 204 10.88 75.47 25.54
C ARG A 204 9.51 74.77 25.65
N LYS A 205 8.52 75.37 26.34
CA LYS A 205 7.24 74.73 26.71
C LYS A 205 6.04 74.98 25.78
N THR A 206 6.11 75.81 24.76
CA THR A 206 4.92 76.18 23.95
C THR A 206 4.84 75.60 22.54
N ARG A 207 5.68 74.61 22.18
CA ARG A 207 5.48 73.74 21.00
C ARG A 207 4.90 72.36 21.33
N GLY A 208 4.43 72.17 22.56
CA GLY A 208 4.20 70.85 23.16
C GLY A 208 2.77 70.29 23.15
N GLN A 209 1.74 70.95 22.63
CA GLN A 209 0.38 70.61 23.09
C GLN A 209 -0.77 70.43 22.08
N HIS A 210 -0.58 70.54 20.76
CA HIS A 210 -1.73 70.42 19.82
C HIS A 210 -1.65 69.32 18.74
N CYS A 211 -0.69 68.39 18.82
CA CYS A 211 -0.67 67.19 17.96
C CYS A 211 -0.32 65.88 18.68
N ARG A 212 -0.50 65.81 20.01
CA ARG A 212 -0.16 64.62 20.82
C ARG A 212 -1.29 64.14 21.72
N GLU A 213 -2.50 63.97 21.19
CA GLU A 213 -3.55 63.24 21.90
C GLU A 213 -4.58 62.71 20.90
N GLY A 214 -4.29 61.55 20.33
CA GLY A 214 -5.16 60.87 19.38
C GLY A 214 -4.62 59.50 19.01
N ALA A 215 -5.16 58.47 19.66
CA ALA A 215 -5.02 57.05 19.34
C ALA A 215 -3.59 56.46 19.26
N TRP A 216 -2.88 56.44 20.40
CA TRP A 216 -1.84 55.42 20.64
C TRP A 216 -2.48 54.20 21.31
N SER A 217 -2.55 53.08 20.60
CA SER A 217 -2.90 51.79 21.19
C SER A 217 -1.90 51.41 22.29
N SER A 218 -2.37 50.60 23.24
CA SER A 218 -1.71 50.25 24.51
C SER A 218 -0.27 49.72 24.39
N SER A 219 0.15 49.25 23.22
CA SER A 219 1.48 48.70 22.93
C SER A 219 2.59 49.76 22.90
N ALA A 220 2.30 50.98 22.44
CA ALA A 220 3.32 52.02 22.26
C ALA A 220 3.64 52.82 23.54
N ARG A 221 2.71 52.83 24.52
CA ARG A 221 2.98 53.37 25.87
C ARG A 221 4.05 52.56 26.62
N MET A 222 4.24 51.29 26.25
CA MET A 222 5.26 50.41 26.82
C MET A 222 6.67 50.82 26.36
N GLY A 223 6.86 51.06 25.05
CA GLY A 223 8.14 51.46 24.46
C GLY A 223 8.66 52.81 24.96
N TYR A 224 7.76 53.79 25.17
CA TYR A 224 8.15 55.11 25.68
C TYR A 224 8.54 55.07 27.18
N LYS A 225 7.86 54.25 27.99
CA LYS A 225 8.21 54.03 29.42
C LYS A 225 9.51 53.22 29.59
N LEU A 226 9.80 52.28 28.68
CA LEU A 226 11.06 51.54 28.64
C LEU A 226 12.24 52.44 28.23
N ARG A 227 12.03 53.37 27.29
CA ARG A 227 13.03 54.36 26.87
C ARG A 227 13.40 55.32 28.01
N SER A 228 12.44 55.75 28.84
CA SER A 228 12.72 56.63 29.99
C SER A 228 13.38 55.91 31.17
N ARG A 229 13.10 54.61 31.38
CA ARG A 229 13.77 53.75 32.38
C ARG A 229 15.20 53.38 31.98
N ALA A 230 15.44 53.03 30.71
CA ALA A 230 16.79 52.70 30.22
C ALA A 230 17.74 53.92 30.24
N LYS A 231 17.22 55.12 29.93
CA LYS A 231 17.96 56.39 30.06
C LYS A 231 18.29 56.76 31.51
N LYS A 232 17.42 56.38 32.47
CA LYS A 232 17.66 56.53 33.92
C LYS A 232 18.63 55.48 34.49
N MET A 233 18.87 54.36 33.79
CA MET A 233 19.72 53.24 34.25
C MET A 233 21.05 53.13 33.49
N GLY A 234 21.40 54.07 32.60
CA GLY A 234 22.73 54.17 31.99
C GLY A 234 23.06 53.20 30.85
N TYR A 235 22.13 52.36 30.39
CA TYR A 235 22.38 51.39 29.32
C TYR A 235 22.12 51.98 27.92
N LYS A 236 23.14 51.95 27.05
CA LYS A 236 23.00 52.21 25.59
C LYS A 236 22.58 50.91 24.88
N LEU A 237 21.29 50.66 24.73
CA LEU A 237 20.81 49.60 23.84
C LEU A 237 20.62 50.11 22.40
N PRO A 238 21.03 49.36 21.36
CA PRO A 238 20.81 49.74 19.97
C PRO A 238 19.31 49.86 19.62
N PRO A 239 18.90 50.82 18.78
CA PRO A 239 17.50 51.05 18.40
C PRO A 239 16.77 49.81 17.87
N ILE A 240 17.51 48.88 17.24
CA ILE A 240 16.96 47.66 16.64
C ILE A 240 16.40 46.68 17.70
N LEU A 241 17.00 46.62 18.89
CA LEU A 241 16.53 45.77 19.98
C LEU A 241 15.25 46.33 20.65
N LEU A 242 15.15 47.65 20.69
CA LEU A 242 13.93 48.36 21.12
C LEU A 242 12.79 48.18 20.13
N TYR A 243 13.10 48.09 18.83
CA TYR A 243 12.13 47.79 17.77
C TYR A 243 11.62 46.34 17.88
N LEU A 244 12.52 45.36 18.08
CA LEU A 244 12.16 43.95 18.28
C LEU A 244 11.30 43.71 19.54
N LEU A 245 11.59 44.41 20.64
CA LEU A 245 10.82 44.33 21.89
C LEU A 245 9.43 44.97 21.79
N ALA A 246 9.22 45.92 20.88
CA ALA A 246 7.92 46.56 20.66
C ALA A 246 6.93 45.68 19.86
N ILE A 247 7.44 44.70 19.12
CA ILE A 247 6.65 43.73 18.32
C ILE A 247 6.25 42.51 19.19
N ALA A 248 6.97 42.27 20.30
CA ALA A 248 6.72 41.18 21.23
C ALA A 248 5.27 41.05 21.78
N PRO A 249 4.48 42.13 22.01
CA PRO A 249 3.12 41.97 22.56
C PRO A 249 2.12 41.32 21.58
N ALA A 250 2.39 41.33 20.26
CA ALA A 250 1.55 40.67 19.26
C ALA A 250 1.66 39.14 19.31
N THR A 251 2.65 38.59 20.03
CA THR A 251 2.85 37.14 20.19
C THR A 251 2.01 36.52 21.30
N ARG A 252 1.37 37.33 22.17
CA ARG A 252 0.58 36.83 23.31
C ARG A 252 -0.87 36.44 22.99
N ALA A 253 -1.34 36.66 21.76
CA ALA A 253 -2.65 36.20 21.28
C ALA A 253 -2.58 34.89 20.48
N LEU A 254 -1.49 34.13 20.57
CA LEU A 254 -1.32 32.83 19.90
C LEU A 254 -1.04 31.66 20.87
N PRO A 255 -1.88 31.37 21.89
CA PRO A 255 -1.83 30.06 22.53
C PRO A 255 -2.78 29.09 21.83
N SER A 256 -2.46 28.72 20.58
CA SER A 256 -3.02 27.52 19.91
C SER A 256 -2.23 27.05 18.68
N PHE A 257 -1.26 27.83 18.18
CA PHE A 257 -0.55 27.50 16.93
C PHE A 257 0.73 26.66 17.09
N PHE A 258 1.27 26.50 18.30
CA PHE A 258 2.37 25.55 18.54
C PHE A 258 1.81 24.14 18.74
N LYS A 259 1.29 23.55 17.67
CA LYS A 259 1.21 22.09 17.58
C LYS A 259 2.65 21.59 17.52
N ARG A 260 3.07 20.91 18.58
CA ARG A 260 4.20 19.97 18.62
C ARG A 260 4.24 19.26 17.27
N GLU A 261 5.33 19.38 16.51
CA GLU A 261 5.50 18.58 15.28
C GLU A 261 5.27 17.12 15.69
N SER A 262 4.19 16.54 15.17
CA SER A 262 3.97 15.11 15.28
C SER A 262 5.12 14.44 14.55
N LYS A 263 5.73 13.42 15.17
CA LYS A 263 6.62 12.49 14.48
C LYS A 263 6.04 12.12 13.10
N PRO A 264 6.89 11.89 12.07
CA PRO A 264 6.40 11.42 10.77
C PRO A 264 5.53 10.19 11.00
N ARG A 265 4.31 10.23 10.46
CA ARG A 265 3.34 9.13 10.62
C ARG A 265 3.50 8.20 9.43
N LEU A 266 3.77 6.94 9.72
CA LEU A 266 3.90 5.89 8.72
C LEU A 266 2.63 5.03 8.66
N ALA A 267 2.31 4.54 7.47
CA ALA A 267 1.25 3.57 7.25
C ALA A 267 1.84 2.23 6.80
N VAL A 268 1.36 1.13 7.37
CA VAL A 268 1.66 -0.22 6.91
C VAL A 268 0.56 -0.66 5.93
N ALA A 269 0.95 -0.90 4.68
CA ALA A 269 0.10 -1.49 3.66
C ALA A 269 0.46 -2.97 3.51
N VAL A 270 -0.55 -3.83 3.55
CA VAL A 270 -0.40 -5.28 3.37
C VAL A 270 -1.15 -5.68 2.12
N ASP A 271 -0.55 -6.49 1.27
CA ASP A 271 -1.19 -7.15 0.15
C ASP A 271 -1.06 -8.67 0.31
N VAL A 272 -2.18 -9.34 0.60
CA VAL A 272 -2.27 -10.80 0.75
C VAL A 272 -2.68 -11.39 -0.58
N GLY A 273 -1.70 -11.62 -1.47
CA GLY A 273 -1.92 -12.25 -2.76
C GLY A 273 -2.12 -13.76 -2.66
N THR A 274 -2.21 -14.44 -3.81
CA THR A 274 -2.38 -15.90 -3.89
C THR A 274 -1.08 -16.68 -3.68
N GLU A 275 0.07 -16.12 -4.05
CA GLU A 275 1.37 -16.81 -3.93
C GLU A 275 2.24 -16.25 -2.80
N SER A 276 1.97 -15.01 -2.39
CA SER A 276 2.79 -14.31 -1.40
C SER A 276 2.01 -13.22 -0.67
N LEU A 277 2.47 -12.92 0.54
CA LEU A 277 2.05 -11.78 1.34
C LEU A 277 3.14 -10.71 1.27
N ARG A 278 2.76 -9.52 0.81
CA ARG A 278 3.66 -8.36 0.67
C ARG A 278 3.29 -7.30 1.69
N VAL A 279 4.30 -6.72 2.34
CA VAL A 279 4.13 -5.58 3.25
C VAL A 279 5.01 -4.43 2.75
N ALA A 280 4.43 -3.23 2.69
CA ALA A 280 5.15 -2.00 2.43
C ALA A 280 4.78 -0.93 3.46
N VAL A 281 5.76 -0.11 3.81
CA VAL A 281 5.62 1.01 4.75
C VAL A 281 5.69 2.29 3.95
N PHE A 282 4.68 3.15 4.11
CA PHE A 282 4.54 4.40 3.38
C PHE A 282 4.61 5.60 4.30
N ASP A 283 5.20 6.69 3.80
CA ASP A 283 5.04 8.01 4.41
C ASP A 283 3.74 8.70 3.95
N GLU A 284 3.46 9.89 4.50
CA GLU A 284 2.25 10.63 4.17
C GLU A 284 2.18 11.16 2.73
N ASP A 285 3.28 11.11 1.98
CA ASP A 285 3.39 11.57 0.59
C ASP A 285 3.34 10.41 -0.42
N GLY A 286 3.16 9.17 0.06
CA GLY A 286 3.04 7.98 -0.78
C GLY A 286 4.38 7.33 -1.16
N VAL A 287 5.47 7.73 -0.50
CA VAL A 287 6.80 7.15 -0.74
C VAL A 287 6.96 5.88 0.09
N VAL A 288 7.42 4.80 -0.54
CA VAL A 288 7.77 3.54 0.14
C VAL A 288 9.08 3.73 0.90
N VAL A 289 9.04 3.55 2.22
CA VAL A 289 10.22 3.64 3.10
C VAL A 289 10.76 2.27 3.52
N GLY A 290 9.97 1.20 3.37
CA GLY A 290 10.42 -0.16 3.63
C GLY A 290 9.44 -1.18 3.06
N SER A 291 9.92 -2.37 2.74
CA SER A 291 9.08 -3.46 2.24
C SER A 291 9.67 -4.83 2.55
N ALA A 292 8.79 -5.84 2.60
CA ALA A 292 9.16 -7.25 2.74
C ALA A 292 8.06 -8.12 2.13
N THR A 293 8.44 -9.33 1.72
CA THR A 293 7.53 -10.32 1.11
C THR A 293 7.81 -11.68 1.71
N GLU A 294 6.75 -12.43 2.01
CA GLU A 294 6.81 -13.82 2.46
C GLU A 294 5.93 -14.68 1.55
N ALA A 295 6.46 -15.78 1.05
CA ALA A 295 5.68 -16.75 0.27
C ALA A 295 4.75 -17.55 1.18
N HIS A 296 3.57 -17.92 0.68
CA HIS A 296 2.73 -18.94 1.32
C HIS A 296 2.32 -19.99 0.28
N GLU A 297 2.16 -21.23 0.74
CA GLU A 297 1.79 -22.34 -0.12
C GLU A 297 0.29 -22.34 -0.41
N THR A 298 -0.08 -22.66 -1.66
CA THR A 298 -1.45 -22.99 -2.05
C THR A 298 -1.53 -24.48 -2.30
N PHE A 299 -2.48 -25.14 -1.65
CA PHE A 299 -2.69 -26.58 -1.80
C PHE A 299 -3.74 -26.83 -2.88
N TYR A 300 -3.47 -27.80 -3.75
CA TYR A 300 -4.38 -28.21 -4.82
C TYR A 300 -4.81 -29.65 -4.59
N PRO A 301 -5.74 -29.91 -3.65
CA PRO A 301 -6.00 -31.28 -3.22
C PRO A 301 -6.58 -32.15 -4.34
N ALA A 302 -7.37 -31.57 -5.25
CA ALA A 302 -7.92 -32.23 -6.44
C ALA A 302 -8.04 -31.22 -7.60
N PRO A 303 -8.23 -31.69 -8.84
CA PRO A 303 -8.57 -30.81 -9.97
C PRO A 303 -9.72 -29.86 -9.63
N GLY A 304 -9.54 -28.57 -9.94
CA GLY A 304 -10.52 -27.53 -9.63
C GLY A 304 -10.64 -27.16 -8.14
N ARG A 305 -9.78 -27.69 -7.27
CA ARG A 305 -9.76 -27.35 -5.83
C ARG A 305 -8.49 -26.61 -5.47
N ALA A 306 -8.62 -25.55 -4.69
CA ALA A 306 -7.51 -24.72 -4.21
C ALA A 306 -7.78 -24.25 -2.78
N GLU A 307 -6.86 -24.57 -1.88
CA GLU A 307 -6.99 -24.29 -0.44
C GLU A 307 -5.73 -23.60 0.10
N GLN A 308 -5.89 -22.76 1.12
CA GLN A 308 -4.78 -22.16 1.87
C GLN A 308 -5.05 -22.24 3.37
N VAL A 309 -3.99 -22.41 4.16
CA VAL A 309 -4.06 -22.43 5.63
C VAL A 309 -4.13 -20.98 6.15
N PRO A 310 -5.22 -20.55 6.81
CA PRO A 310 -5.34 -19.15 7.25
C PRO A 310 -4.25 -18.71 8.23
N ASP A 311 -3.80 -19.61 9.11
CA ASP A 311 -2.73 -19.31 10.07
C ASP A 311 -1.38 -18.99 9.40
N ALA A 312 -1.14 -19.48 8.18
CA ALA A 312 0.03 -19.11 7.39
C ALA A 312 0.01 -17.62 7.02
N TRP A 313 -1.16 -17.06 6.69
CA TRP A 313 -1.29 -15.62 6.44
C TRP A 313 -0.95 -14.80 7.67
N TRP A 314 -1.42 -15.23 8.85
CA TRP A 314 -1.13 -14.54 10.11
C TRP A 314 0.35 -14.61 10.46
N HIS A 315 0.97 -15.78 10.34
CA HIS A 315 2.41 -15.95 10.55
C HIS A 315 3.22 -15.04 9.62
N ASN A 316 2.97 -15.13 8.32
CA ASN A 316 3.68 -14.37 7.28
C ASN A 316 3.52 -12.86 7.45
N LEU A 317 2.33 -12.41 7.85
CA LEU A 317 2.10 -11.00 8.17
C LEU A 317 3.03 -10.51 9.28
N GLY A 318 3.21 -11.32 10.35
CA GLY A 318 4.11 -10.98 11.46
C GLY A 318 5.57 -10.86 11.02
N VAL A 319 6.06 -11.82 10.24
CA VAL A 319 7.44 -11.85 9.74
C VAL A 319 7.68 -10.69 8.77
N ALA A 320 6.83 -10.55 7.74
CA ALA A 320 6.95 -9.49 6.74
C ALA A 320 6.84 -8.10 7.38
N CYS A 321 5.90 -7.89 8.31
CA CYS A 321 5.70 -6.59 8.94
C CYS A 321 6.93 -6.14 9.74
N LYS A 322 7.50 -7.02 10.58
CA LYS A 322 8.72 -6.71 11.35
C LYS A 322 9.89 -6.36 10.43
N ARG A 323 10.08 -7.12 9.35
CA ARG A 323 11.13 -6.88 8.35
C ARG A 323 10.95 -5.55 7.62
N ALA A 324 9.74 -5.26 7.15
CA ALA A 324 9.45 -4.04 6.38
C ALA A 324 9.57 -2.77 7.25
N VAL A 325 9.12 -2.85 8.51
CA VAL A 325 9.10 -1.71 9.44
C VAL A 325 10.49 -1.42 10.01
N GLY A 326 11.23 -2.44 10.43
CA GLY A 326 12.54 -2.29 11.05
C GLY A 326 12.49 -1.48 12.35
N ASP A 327 13.39 -0.51 12.48
CA ASP A 327 13.53 0.37 13.65
C ASP A 327 12.45 1.48 13.75
N ARG A 328 11.59 1.61 12.74
CA ARG A 328 10.58 2.67 12.62
C ARG A 328 9.21 2.32 13.21
N ALA A 329 9.12 1.21 13.94
CA ALA A 329 7.86 0.73 14.52
C ALA A 329 7.13 1.78 15.35
N ALA A 330 7.86 2.62 16.09
CA ALA A 330 7.30 3.68 16.93
C ALA A 330 6.62 4.82 16.15
N ASP A 331 6.86 4.91 14.84
CA ASP A 331 6.35 5.97 13.97
C ASP A 331 5.17 5.48 13.10
N VAL A 332 4.85 4.18 13.13
CA VAL A 332 3.67 3.60 12.47
C VAL A 332 2.41 4.02 13.21
N ALA A 333 1.46 4.61 12.48
CA ALA A 333 0.21 5.14 13.01
C ALA A 333 -1.04 4.43 12.48
N SER A 334 -0.94 3.78 11.32
CA SER A 334 -2.07 3.07 10.72
C SER A 334 -1.64 1.84 9.89
N LEU A 335 -2.59 0.93 9.69
CA LEU A 335 -2.42 -0.29 8.91
C LEU A 335 -3.67 -0.56 8.07
N CYS A 336 -3.52 -1.05 6.84
CA CYS A 336 -4.63 -1.53 6.02
C CYS A 336 -4.24 -2.81 5.27
N LEU A 337 -5.22 -3.69 5.08
CA LEU A 337 -5.10 -4.92 4.30
C LEU A 337 -5.72 -4.72 2.91
N ALA A 338 -5.03 -5.18 1.88
CA ALA A 338 -5.56 -5.55 0.58
C ALA A 338 -5.42 -7.07 0.51
N THR A 339 -6.49 -7.81 0.21
CA THR A 339 -6.42 -9.28 0.23
C THR A 339 -6.97 -9.87 -1.05
N THR A 340 -6.53 -11.07 -1.40
CA THR A 340 -7.28 -11.91 -2.32
C THR A 340 -8.74 -12.01 -1.85
N SER A 341 -9.67 -12.08 -2.79
CA SER A 341 -11.12 -12.13 -2.52
C SER A 341 -11.66 -13.54 -2.76
N CYS A 342 -12.98 -13.72 -2.62
CA CYS A 342 -13.63 -15.00 -2.91
C CYS A 342 -13.08 -16.15 -2.05
N THR A 343 -12.65 -15.80 -0.84
CA THR A 343 -12.18 -16.71 0.21
C THR A 343 -13.33 -17.05 1.14
N VAL A 344 -13.45 -18.32 1.50
CA VAL A 344 -14.41 -18.76 2.52
C VAL A 344 -13.66 -19.46 3.64
N VAL A 345 -13.63 -18.77 4.78
CA VAL A 345 -13.05 -19.24 6.04
C VAL A 345 -14.19 -19.54 7.00
N ALA A 346 -14.31 -20.80 7.42
CA ALA A 346 -15.24 -21.22 8.46
C ALA A 346 -14.49 -21.30 9.80
N CYS A 347 -14.95 -20.56 10.80
CA CYS A 347 -14.31 -20.44 12.10
C CYS A 347 -15.25 -20.84 13.23
N ASP A 348 -14.67 -21.36 14.31
CA ASP A 348 -15.37 -21.54 15.58
C ASP A 348 -15.63 -20.20 16.30
N ALA A 349 -16.23 -20.27 17.50
CA ALA A 349 -16.53 -19.10 18.31
C ALA A 349 -15.28 -18.32 18.80
N ALA A 350 -14.11 -18.98 18.88
CA ALA A 350 -12.84 -18.37 19.24
C ALA A 350 -12.12 -17.74 18.03
N GLY A 351 -12.63 -17.98 16.81
CA GLY A 351 -12.04 -17.54 15.55
C GLY A 351 -10.91 -18.44 15.05
N ALA A 352 -10.81 -19.67 15.56
CA ALA A 352 -9.95 -20.69 15.00
C ALA A 352 -10.59 -21.24 13.70
N PRO A 353 -9.83 -21.32 12.59
CA PRO A 353 -10.33 -21.95 11.38
C PRO A 353 -10.65 -23.43 11.63
N LEU A 354 -11.82 -23.88 11.19
CA LEU A 354 -12.26 -25.28 11.29
C LEU A 354 -11.71 -26.14 10.14
N ARG A 355 -11.19 -25.49 9.11
CA ARG A 355 -10.63 -26.09 7.89
C ARG A 355 -9.77 -25.07 7.14
N ASP A 356 -9.02 -25.56 6.17
CA ASP A 356 -8.33 -24.71 5.20
C ASP A 356 -9.33 -23.84 4.42
N CYS A 357 -8.94 -22.61 4.13
CA CYS A 357 -9.74 -21.67 3.37
C CYS A 357 -10.00 -22.18 1.96
N LEU A 358 -11.25 -22.10 1.50
CA LEU A 358 -11.60 -22.30 0.09
C LEU A 358 -11.21 -21.05 -0.72
N LEU A 359 -10.16 -21.14 -1.53
CA LEU A 359 -9.54 -20.01 -2.23
C LEU A 359 -10.32 -19.63 -3.50
N TRP A 360 -10.10 -18.43 -4.05
CA TRP A 360 -10.87 -17.92 -5.20
C TRP A 360 -10.94 -18.88 -6.38
N MET A 361 -9.81 -19.46 -6.81
CA MET A 361 -9.74 -20.39 -7.96
C MET A 361 -10.31 -21.80 -7.66
N ASP A 362 -10.84 -22.02 -6.46
CA ASP A 362 -11.58 -23.22 -6.12
C ASP A 362 -12.97 -23.19 -6.76
N ALA A 363 -13.21 -24.16 -7.64
CA ALA A 363 -14.41 -24.32 -8.42
C ALA A 363 -15.26 -25.52 -7.97
N ARG A 364 -15.02 -26.09 -6.79
CA ARG A 364 -15.78 -27.27 -6.32
C ARG A 364 -17.27 -27.03 -6.16
N SER A 365 -17.66 -25.77 -5.98
CA SER A 365 -19.02 -25.27 -5.83
C SER A 365 -19.68 -24.88 -7.17
N ALA A 366 -19.22 -25.45 -8.29
CA ALA A 366 -19.79 -25.17 -9.61
C ALA A 366 -21.28 -25.57 -9.69
N THR A 367 -21.63 -26.76 -9.19
CA THR A 367 -23.03 -27.20 -9.13
C THR A 367 -23.87 -26.28 -8.24
N GLU A 368 -23.37 -25.88 -7.08
CA GLU A 368 -24.06 -24.94 -6.20
C GLU A 368 -24.27 -23.56 -6.84
N ALA A 369 -23.36 -23.11 -7.71
CA ALA A 369 -23.54 -21.85 -8.43
C ALA A 369 -24.68 -21.91 -9.47
N GLU A 370 -24.80 -23.04 -10.18
CA GLU A 370 -25.91 -23.29 -11.12
C GLU A 370 -27.25 -23.37 -10.36
N ASP A 371 -27.26 -24.12 -9.27
CA ASP A 371 -28.39 -24.26 -8.35
C ASP A 371 -28.89 -22.92 -7.80
N ILE A 372 -27.98 -22.02 -7.38
CA ILE A 372 -28.35 -20.68 -6.90
C ILE A 372 -28.98 -19.85 -8.02
N LEU A 373 -28.46 -19.96 -9.24
CA LEU A 373 -29.01 -19.23 -10.39
C LEU A 373 -30.42 -19.74 -10.74
N GLU A 374 -30.63 -21.05 -10.72
CA GLU A 374 -31.93 -21.68 -10.99
C GLU A 374 -32.96 -21.38 -9.90
N MET A 375 -32.64 -21.69 -8.63
CA MET A 375 -33.54 -21.49 -7.49
C MET A 375 -33.77 -20.01 -7.18
N GLY A 376 -32.77 -19.17 -7.45
CA GLY A 376 -32.82 -17.72 -7.24
C GLY A 376 -33.45 -16.95 -8.40
N ALA A 377 -33.94 -17.63 -9.45
CA ALA A 377 -34.48 -16.97 -10.64
C ALA A 377 -35.52 -15.89 -10.28
N GLY A 378 -35.32 -14.68 -10.84
CA GLY A 378 -36.16 -13.51 -10.58
C GLY A 378 -35.91 -12.79 -9.25
N ASP A 379 -34.97 -13.25 -8.42
CA ASP A 379 -34.61 -12.56 -7.19
C ASP A 379 -33.87 -11.23 -7.48
N PRO A 380 -34.25 -10.11 -6.84
CA PRO A 380 -33.59 -8.82 -7.03
C PRO A 380 -32.08 -8.85 -6.75
N ALA A 381 -31.61 -9.69 -5.82
CA ALA A 381 -30.20 -9.77 -5.46
C ALA A 381 -29.32 -10.28 -6.62
N LEU A 382 -29.88 -11.06 -7.54
CA LEU A 382 -29.14 -11.59 -8.70
C LEU A 382 -29.09 -10.62 -9.90
N ARG A 383 -29.78 -9.47 -9.86
CA ARG A 383 -29.83 -8.51 -10.98
C ARG A 383 -28.47 -7.95 -11.38
N VAL A 384 -27.51 -7.94 -10.46
CA VAL A 384 -26.12 -7.51 -10.70
C VAL A 384 -25.33 -8.50 -11.59
N ASN A 385 -25.87 -9.70 -11.83
CA ASN A 385 -25.32 -10.72 -12.71
C ASN A 385 -26.12 -10.81 -14.01
N SER A 386 -25.75 -10.00 -15.02
CA SER A 386 -26.44 -9.93 -16.32
C SER A 386 -27.98 -9.79 -16.21
N GLY A 387 -28.47 -8.96 -15.29
CA GLY A 387 -29.91 -8.79 -15.08
C GLY A 387 -30.62 -9.99 -14.45
N GLY A 388 -29.88 -10.91 -13.81
CA GLY A 388 -30.39 -12.14 -13.21
C GLY A 388 -30.26 -13.37 -14.11
N ALA A 389 -29.70 -13.23 -15.32
CA ALA A 389 -29.46 -14.34 -16.24
C ALA A 389 -28.12 -15.07 -15.97
N GLY A 390 -27.28 -14.55 -15.08
CA GLY A 390 -26.00 -15.16 -14.73
C GLY A 390 -24.85 -14.80 -15.69
N PRO A 391 -23.68 -15.45 -15.56
CA PRO A 391 -23.41 -16.53 -14.62
C PRO A 391 -23.22 -16.04 -13.17
N ILE A 392 -23.40 -16.96 -12.22
CA ILE A 392 -22.89 -16.86 -10.85
C ILE A 392 -21.56 -17.62 -10.82
N SER A 393 -20.52 -17.00 -10.26
CA SER A 393 -19.20 -17.67 -10.20
C SER A 393 -19.16 -18.67 -9.03
N ALA A 394 -18.69 -19.89 -9.30
CA ALA A 394 -18.42 -20.90 -8.28
C ALA A 394 -17.46 -20.40 -7.18
N GLU A 395 -16.64 -19.40 -7.51
CA GLU A 395 -15.63 -18.82 -6.64
C GLU A 395 -16.23 -18.07 -5.44
N TRP A 396 -17.49 -17.63 -5.52
CA TRP A 396 -18.05 -16.64 -4.59
C TRP A 396 -18.55 -17.24 -3.27
N MET A 397 -18.86 -16.35 -2.32
CA MET A 397 -19.26 -16.70 -0.95
C MET A 397 -20.48 -17.63 -0.92
N LEU A 398 -21.55 -17.30 -1.66
CA LEU A 398 -22.80 -18.07 -1.58
C LEU A 398 -22.65 -19.51 -2.10
N PRO A 399 -22.08 -19.78 -3.30
CA PRO A 399 -21.87 -21.15 -3.75
C PRO A 399 -20.99 -21.97 -2.82
N LYS A 400 -19.88 -21.40 -2.31
CA LYS A 400 -18.97 -22.12 -1.40
C LYS A 400 -19.57 -22.37 -0.03
N ALA A 401 -20.34 -21.43 0.50
CA ALA A 401 -21.08 -21.62 1.74
C ALA A 401 -22.16 -22.70 1.59
N LEU A 402 -22.90 -22.70 0.47
CA LEU A 402 -23.86 -23.75 0.16
C LEU A 402 -23.18 -25.12 0.00
N TRP A 403 -22.00 -25.16 -0.61
CA TRP A 403 -21.20 -26.37 -0.74
C TRP A 403 -20.76 -26.89 0.64
N LEU A 404 -20.23 -26.01 1.51
CA LEU A 404 -19.87 -26.39 2.88
C LEU A 404 -21.06 -26.97 3.64
N LYS A 405 -22.23 -26.33 3.53
CA LYS A 405 -23.45 -26.82 4.19
C LYS A 405 -23.87 -28.21 3.70
N ARG A 406 -23.76 -28.49 2.41
CA ARG A 406 -24.22 -29.75 1.81
C ARG A 406 -23.22 -30.89 1.96
N HIS A 407 -21.93 -30.59 1.84
CA HIS A 407 -20.88 -31.61 1.72
C HIS A 407 -20.01 -31.74 2.99
N GLU A 408 -19.99 -30.71 3.84
CA GLU A 408 -19.27 -30.71 5.12
C GLU A 408 -20.17 -30.19 6.28
N PRO A 409 -21.31 -30.85 6.56
CA PRO A 409 -22.30 -30.37 7.52
C PRO A 409 -21.73 -30.21 8.94
N GLU A 410 -20.80 -31.05 9.35
CA GLU A 410 -20.15 -30.91 10.67
C GLU A 410 -19.33 -29.61 10.77
N THR A 411 -18.54 -29.28 9.74
CA THR A 411 -17.82 -28.00 9.65
C THR A 411 -18.80 -26.83 9.67
N TRP A 412 -19.88 -26.95 8.90
CA TRP A 412 -20.92 -25.93 8.83
C TRP A 412 -21.60 -25.69 10.17
N ASP A 413 -22.02 -26.76 10.85
CA ASP A 413 -22.74 -26.69 12.13
C ASP A 413 -21.85 -26.12 13.24
N ASN A 414 -20.57 -26.52 13.27
CA ASN A 414 -19.58 -26.02 14.23
C ASN A 414 -19.10 -24.59 13.92
N ALA A 415 -19.29 -24.09 12.68
CA ALA A 415 -18.89 -22.74 12.32
C ALA A 415 -19.76 -21.71 13.04
N ALA A 416 -19.14 -20.91 13.91
CA ALA A 416 -19.77 -19.72 14.49
C ALA A 416 -19.67 -18.53 13.54
N VAL A 417 -18.58 -18.43 12.75
CA VAL A 417 -18.37 -17.36 11.78
C VAL A 417 -17.91 -17.92 10.43
N VAL A 418 -18.55 -17.49 9.34
CA VAL A 418 -18.11 -17.71 7.96
C VAL A 418 -17.75 -16.36 7.36
N CYS A 419 -16.52 -16.19 6.88
CA CYS A 419 -16.02 -14.88 6.44
C CYS A 419 -14.93 -14.98 5.37
N GLU A 420 -14.44 -13.82 4.93
CA GLU A 420 -13.29 -13.72 4.02
C GLU A 420 -11.96 -13.61 4.79
N CYS A 421 -10.83 -13.82 4.10
CA CYS A 421 -9.46 -13.66 4.57
C CYS A 421 -9.25 -12.31 5.27
N GLN A 422 -9.72 -11.22 4.66
CA GLN A 422 -9.66 -9.89 5.25
C GLN A 422 -10.37 -9.81 6.60
N ASP A 423 -11.57 -10.39 6.69
CA ASP A 423 -12.39 -10.29 7.90
C ASP A 423 -11.75 -11.08 9.05
N TRP A 424 -11.18 -12.25 8.74
CA TRP A 424 -10.41 -13.07 9.67
C TRP A 424 -9.14 -12.37 10.14
N LEU A 425 -8.33 -11.80 9.23
CA LEU A 425 -7.14 -11.04 9.61
C LEU A 425 -7.51 -9.80 10.44
N ASN A 426 -8.58 -9.07 10.08
CA ASN A 426 -9.09 -7.96 10.88
C ASN A 426 -9.51 -8.39 12.29
N PHE A 427 -10.12 -9.57 12.43
CA PHE A 427 -10.42 -10.16 13.73
C PHE A 427 -9.14 -10.46 14.52
N LYS A 428 -8.12 -11.09 13.91
CA LYS A 428 -6.82 -11.33 14.58
C LYS A 428 -6.15 -10.01 15.00
N LEU A 429 -6.25 -8.98 14.17
CA LEU A 429 -5.66 -7.66 14.43
C LEU A 429 -6.38 -6.89 15.54
N THR A 430 -7.72 -6.88 15.54
CA THR A 430 -8.52 -5.95 16.35
C THR A 430 -9.38 -6.63 17.43
N GLY A 431 -9.54 -7.95 17.37
CA GLY A 431 -10.36 -8.75 18.27
C GLY A 431 -11.87 -8.69 17.97
N GLY A 432 -12.29 -7.96 16.94
CA GLY A 432 -13.70 -7.81 16.58
C GLY A 432 -13.96 -8.15 15.11
N TRP A 433 -15.00 -8.94 14.86
CA TRP A 433 -15.44 -9.27 13.51
C TRP A 433 -16.00 -8.05 12.79
N ALA A 434 -15.62 -7.88 11.53
CA ALA A 434 -16.14 -6.88 10.63
C ALA A 434 -16.08 -7.40 9.20
N ALA A 435 -17.23 -7.47 8.54
CA ALA A 435 -17.29 -7.70 7.11
C ALA A 435 -16.86 -6.43 6.35
N GLY A 436 -16.05 -6.59 5.31
CA GLY A 436 -15.69 -5.50 4.40
C GLY A 436 -16.84 -5.10 3.46
N GLY A 437 -17.23 -3.82 3.47
CA GLY A 437 -18.32 -3.29 2.64
C GLY A 437 -18.21 -3.59 1.15
N SER A 438 -17.00 -3.53 0.60
CA SER A 438 -16.74 -3.85 -0.82
C SER A 438 -16.93 -5.33 -1.15
N ASN A 439 -16.51 -6.24 -0.25
CA ASN A 439 -16.65 -7.69 -0.45
C ASN A 439 -18.12 -8.11 -0.38
N VAL A 440 -18.86 -7.63 0.62
CA VAL A 440 -20.28 -8.00 0.76
C VAL A 440 -21.11 -7.52 -0.43
N ALA A 441 -20.78 -6.34 -0.97
CA ALA A 441 -21.46 -5.76 -2.14
C ALA A 441 -21.26 -6.56 -3.42
N THR A 442 -20.03 -7.01 -3.67
CA THR A 442 -19.63 -7.58 -4.97
C THR A 442 -19.83 -9.09 -5.04
N ARG A 443 -19.54 -9.82 -3.96
CA ARG A 443 -19.41 -11.29 -3.98
C ARG A 443 -20.34 -12.03 -3.01
N TRP A 444 -21.07 -11.31 -2.16
CA TRP A 444 -22.04 -11.90 -1.22
C TRP A 444 -23.48 -11.47 -1.56
N HIS A 445 -23.67 -10.79 -2.70
CA HIS A 445 -24.95 -10.27 -3.20
C HIS A 445 -25.69 -9.35 -2.22
N CYS A 446 -24.97 -8.70 -1.31
CA CYS A 446 -25.55 -7.70 -0.43
C CYS A 446 -25.69 -6.36 -1.18
N ASP A 447 -26.65 -5.54 -0.76
CA ASP A 447 -26.66 -4.12 -1.08
C ASP A 447 -25.62 -3.40 -0.22
N GLY A 448 -24.44 -3.16 -0.79
CA GLY A 448 -23.31 -2.56 -0.08
C GLY A 448 -23.59 -1.17 0.48
N ALA A 449 -24.38 -0.35 -0.22
CA ALA A 449 -24.73 0.99 0.23
C ALA A 449 -25.61 0.96 1.48
N VAL A 450 -26.50 -0.03 1.58
CA VAL A 450 -27.30 -0.27 2.80
C VAL A 450 -26.47 -0.96 3.88
N ALA A 451 -25.58 -1.87 3.52
CA ALA A 451 -24.77 -2.64 4.46
C ALA A 451 -23.82 -1.78 5.30
N VAL A 452 -23.21 -0.76 4.69
CA VAL A 452 -22.26 0.14 5.36
C VAL A 452 -22.92 1.37 6.00
N ALA A 453 -24.23 1.55 5.85
CA ALA A 453 -24.95 2.67 6.45
C ALA A 453 -24.97 2.56 7.99
N GLU A 454 -24.81 3.68 8.69
CA GLU A 454 -24.86 3.68 10.16
C GLU A 454 -26.22 3.18 10.66
N PRO A 455 -26.27 2.17 11.55
CA PRO A 455 -27.53 1.70 12.10
C PRO A 455 -28.18 2.81 12.97
N PRO A 456 -29.52 2.90 13.02
CA PRO A 456 -30.20 3.82 13.91
C PRO A 456 -29.76 3.58 15.36
N ARG A 457 -29.47 4.66 16.13
CA ARG A 457 -29.02 4.58 17.54
C ARG A 457 -29.92 3.74 18.45
N ALA A 458 -31.19 3.55 18.08
CA ALA A 458 -32.18 2.77 18.82
C ALA A 458 -32.05 1.25 18.67
N ALA A 459 -31.21 0.74 17.76
CA ALA A 459 -31.18 -0.67 17.38
C ALA A 459 -30.28 -1.58 18.25
N GLY A 460 -29.49 -1.02 19.18
CA GLY A 460 -28.57 -1.76 20.03
C GLY A 460 -27.33 -2.33 19.29
N PRO A 461 -26.32 -2.85 20.01
CA PRO A 461 -25.03 -3.25 19.43
C PRO A 461 -25.00 -4.64 18.78
N PHE A 462 -26.09 -5.43 18.85
CA PHE A 462 -26.13 -6.83 18.42
C PHE A 462 -27.00 -7.10 17.18
N ARG A 463 -27.36 -6.06 16.41
CA ARG A 463 -28.18 -6.25 15.19
C ARG A 463 -27.31 -6.55 13.97
N PRO A 464 -27.69 -7.53 13.11
CA PRO A 464 -27.00 -7.74 11.84
C PRO A 464 -27.13 -6.53 10.91
N PHE A 465 -26.09 -6.30 10.11
CA PHE A 465 -26.05 -5.21 9.14
C PHE A 465 -27.15 -5.35 8.06
N GLY A 466 -27.61 -4.22 7.51
CA GLY A 466 -28.68 -4.19 6.50
C GLY A 466 -28.23 -4.62 5.10
N GLY A 467 -29.16 -4.73 4.14
CA GLY A 467 -28.81 -5.03 2.74
C GLY A 467 -28.43 -6.48 2.45
N ARG A 468 -28.52 -7.39 3.42
CA ARG A 468 -28.33 -8.84 3.20
C ARG A 468 -29.41 -9.41 2.27
N PRO A 469 -29.09 -10.37 1.39
CA PRO A 469 -30.05 -10.94 0.44
C PRO A 469 -30.91 -12.04 1.09
N SER A 470 -31.62 -11.72 2.19
CA SER A 470 -32.35 -12.70 3.03
C SER A 470 -33.35 -13.55 2.24
N ALA A 471 -34.05 -12.94 1.27
CA ALA A 471 -35.01 -13.64 0.42
C ALA A 471 -34.33 -14.69 -0.48
N LEU A 472 -33.18 -14.35 -1.07
CA LEU A 472 -32.38 -15.27 -1.86
C LEU A 472 -31.85 -16.41 -0.99
N LEU A 473 -31.26 -16.08 0.18
CA LEU A 473 -30.73 -17.07 1.12
C LEU A 473 -31.80 -18.08 1.57
N ALA A 474 -33.02 -17.61 1.86
CA ALA A 474 -34.14 -18.49 2.20
C ALA A 474 -34.51 -19.43 1.04
N LYS A 475 -34.58 -18.92 -0.20
CA LYS A 475 -34.92 -19.73 -1.39
C LYS A 475 -33.91 -20.84 -1.66
N ILE A 476 -32.63 -20.56 -1.49
CA ILE A 476 -31.55 -21.52 -1.77
C ILE A 476 -31.22 -22.44 -0.57
N GLY A 477 -31.98 -22.33 0.52
CA GLY A 477 -31.78 -23.15 1.72
C GLY A 477 -30.58 -22.77 2.59
N LEU A 478 -30.16 -21.49 2.56
CA LEU A 478 -28.96 -20.97 3.21
C LEU A 478 -29.24 -19.81 4.18
N ALA A 479 -30.45 -19.76 4.76
CA ALA A 479 -30.88 -18.69 5.66
C ALA A 479 -30.04 -18.58 6.95
N ASP A 480 -29.53 -19.71 7.45
CA ASP A 480 -28.65 -19.81 8.61
C ASP A 480 -27.26 -19.16 8.41
N LEU A 481 -26.86 -18.89 7.16
CA LEU A 481 -25.63 -18.14 6.87
C LEU A 481 -25.70 -16.71 7.43
N GLU A 482 -26.90 -16.12 7.54
CA GLU A 482 -27.05 -14.78 8.09
C GLU A 482 -26.51 -14.68 9.52
N ASP A 483 -26.71 -15.72 10.33
CA ASP A 483 -26.24 -15.76 11.71
C ASP A 483 -24.74 -16.10 11.81
N LYS A 484 -24.18 -16.70 10.76
CA LYS A 484 -22.76 -17.05 10.66
C LYS A 484 -21.91 -15.93 10.03
N TRP A 485 -22.50 -14.96 9.33
CA TRP A 485 -21.73 -13.81 8.85
C TRP A 485 -21.35 -12.84 9.98
N PRO A 486 -20.24 -12.08 9.84
CA PRO A 486 -19.95 -10.97 10.75
C PRO A 486 -21.17 -10.04 10.92
N MET A 487 -21.49 -9.70 12.16
CA MET A 487 -22.68 -8.89 12.46
C MET A 487 -22.52 -7.41 12.06
N ARG A 488 -21.27 -6.93 12.03
CA ARG A 488 -20.90 -5.56 11.66
C ARG A 488 -20.32 -5.55 10.26
N CYS A 489 -20.74 -4.57 9.44
CA CYS A 489 -20.11 -4.25 8.17
C CYS A 489 -19.43 -2.87 8.27
N VAL A 490 -18.22 -2.74 7.71
CA VAL A 490 -17.43 -1.50 7.78
C VAL A 490 -17.11 -1.02 6.37
N ALA A 491 -17.28 0.28 6.13
CA ALA A 491 -16.94 0.90 4.85
C ALA A 491 -15.43 0.88 4.60
N THR A 492 -15.02 0.62 3.36
CA THR A 492 -13.63 0.76 2.89
C THR A 492 -13.08 2.14 3.27
N GLY A 493 -11.90 2.19 3.91
CA GLY A 493 -11.27 3.41 4.41
C GLY A 493 -11.78 3.92 5.77
N ALA A 494 -12.77 3.26 6.38
CA ALA A 494 -13.17 3.50 7.77
C ALA A 494 -12.31 2.68 8.74
N ALA A 495 -12.28 3.08 10.01
CA ALA A 495 -11.53 2.34 11.04
C ALA A 495 -12.31 1.10 11.51
N VAL A 496 -11.66 -0.06 11.49
CA VAL A 496 -12.17 -1.31 12.11
C VAL A 496 -11.99 -1.25 13.62
N GLY A 497 -10.82 -0.75 14.05
CA GLY A 497 -10.39 -0.70 15.44
C GLY A 497 -8.91 -0.33 15.57
N THR A 498 -8.30 -0.74 16.69
CA THR A 498 -6.86 -0.62 16.94
C THR A 498 -6.29 -1.99 17.27
N LEU A 499 -4.97 -2.15 17.23
CA LEU A 499 -4.34 -3.44 17.48
C LEU A 499 -4.61 -3.98 18.90
N THR A 500 -4.96 -5.26 18.98
CA THR A 500 -4.96 -5.99 20.25
C THR A 500 -3.56 -6.07 20.84
N LYS A 501 -3.44 -6.42 22.13
CA LYS A 501 -2.13 -6.64 22.76
C LYS A 501 -1.35 -7.74 22.04
N ALA A 502 -2.02 -8.83 21.68
CA ALA A 502 -1.41 -9.96 20.98
C ALA A 502 -0.95 -9.56 19.56
N ALA A 503 -1.81 -8.87 18.80
CA ALA A 503 -1.47 -8.40 17.45
C ALA A 503 -0.30 -7.41 17.47
N ALA A 504 -0.30 -6.45 18.40
CA ALA A 504 0.79 -5.49 18.56
C ALA A 504 2.14 -6.18 18.82
N ALA A 505 2.17 -7.19 19.70
CA ALA A 505 3.37 -7.99 19.95
C ALA A 505 3.79 -8.83 18.74
N HIS A 506 2.82 -9.44 18.05
CA HIS A 506 3.05 -10.28 16.87
C HIS A 506 3.67 -9.48 15.71
N LEU A 507 3.19 -8.27 15.46
CA LEU A 507 3.66 -7.40 14.39
C LEU A 507 4.87 -6.54 14.77
N GLY A 508 5.19 -6.43 16.07
CA GLY A 508 6.20 -5.48 16.56
C GLY A 508 5.75 -4.02 16.43
N LEU A 509 4.45 -3.74 16.55
CA LEU A 509 3.86 -2.41 16.36
C LEU A 509 3.19 -1.87 17.64
N PRO A 510 3.02 -0.55 17.78
CA PRO A 510 2.27 0.04 18.89
C PRO A 510 0.79 -0.34 18.85
N ARG A 511 0.18 -0.55 20.03
CA ARG A 511 -1.27 -0.78 20.16
C ARG A 511 -2.14 0.37 19.62
N SER A 512 -1.59 1.56 19.53
CA SER A 512 -2.29 2.76 19.01
C SER A 512 -2.49 2.77 17.50
N VAL A 513 -1.89 1.82 16.77
CA VAL A 513 -2.06 1.72 15.32
C VAL A 513 -3.52 1.51 14.96
N VAL A 514 -4.06 2.41 14.14
CA VAL A 514 -5.42 2.34 13.61
C VAL A 514 -5.48 1.35 12.46
N VAL A 515 -6.35 0.35 12.55
CA VAL A 515 -6.58 -0.62 11.46
C VAL A 515 -7.73 -0.11 10.60
N ALA A 516 -7.44 0.19 9.34
CA ALA A 516 -8.42 0.59 8.34
C ALA A 516 -9.04 -0.64 7.67
N GLN A 517 -10.31 -0.53 7.32
CA GLN A 517 -10.99 -1.52 6.49
C GLN A 517 -10.53 -1.35 5.05
N GLY A 518 -9.96 -2.40 4.47
CA GLY A 518 -9.64 -2.46 3.05
C GLY A 518 -10.71 -3.19 2.24
N GLY A 519 -10.27 -3.94 1.24
CA GLY A 519 -11.11 -4.84 0.46
C GLY A 519 -10.28 -5.84 -0.34
N ALA A 520 -10.92 -6.44 -1.34
CA ALA A 520 -10.20 -7.18 -2.37
C ALA A 520 -9.04 -6.34 -2.94
N ASP A 521 -7.90 -6.98 -3.19
CA ASP A 521 -6.68 -6.41 -3.75
C ASP A 521 -6.94 -5.49 -4.95
N ALA A 522 -7.76 -5.92 -5.91
CA ALA A 522 -8.11 -5.11 -7.08
C ALA A 522 -9.01 -3.91 -6.73
N PHE A 523 -9.91 -4.05 -5.76
CA PHE A 523 -10.79 -2.96 -5.28
C PHE A 523 -10.04 -1.93 -4.43
N VAL A 524 -8.98 -2.37 -3.74
CA VAL A 524 -8.03 -1.44 -3.11
C VAL A 524 -7.12 -0.84 -4.19
N GLY A 525 -6.76 -1.61 -5.21
CA GLY A 525 -5.98 -1.17 -6.36
C GLY A 525 -6.62 0.00 -7.11
N ILE A 526 -7.94 0.02 -7.30
CA ILE A 526 -8.63 1.16 -7.93
C ILE A 526 -8.54 2.46 -7.12
N VAL A 527 -8.39 2.37 -5.79
CA VAL A 527 -8.07 3.52 -4.93
C VAL A 527 -6.63 3.97 -5.16
N GLY A 528 -5.68 3.04 -5.19
CA GLY A 528 -4.26 3.32 -5.44
C GLY A 528 -3.95 3.85 -6.84
N ALA A 529 -4.79 3.53 -7.82
CA ALA A 529 -4.73 4.08 -9.17
C ALA A 529 -5.35 5.49 -9.30
N GLY A 530 -6.05 5.96 -8.26
CA GLY A 530 -6.74 7.26 -8.24
C GLY A 530 -8.09 7.26 -8.97
N CYS A 531 -8.70 6.09 -9.17
CA CYS A 531 -9.89 5.91 -10.01
C CYS A 531 -11.17 5.62 -9.21
N ALA A 532 -11.11 5.51 -7.89
CA ALA A 532 -12.27 5.33 -7.02
C ALA A 532 -13.09 6.64 -6.87
N THR A 533 -13.68 7.13 -7.97
CA THR A 533 -14.50 8.34 -8.00
C THR A 533 -15.72 8.18 -8.92
N ALA A 534 -16.76 8.98 -8.75
CA ALA A 534 -17.99 8.93 -9.55
C ALA A 534 -17.80 9.33 -11.03
N ARG A 535 -16.65 9.91 -11.39
CA ARG A 535 -16.24 10.21 -12.77
C ARG A 535 -14.95 9.46 -13.15
N GLY A 536 -14.60 8.43 -12.38
CA GLY A 536 -13.29 7.82 -12.38
C GLY A 536 -12.96 7.08 -13.67
N GLY A 537 -11.69 7.11 -14.05
CA GLY A 537 -11.16 6.29 -15.15
C GLY A 537 -11.30 4.79 -14.87
N VAL A 538 -11.09 3.99 -15.92
CA VAL A 538 -11.11 2.53 -15.80
C VAL A 538 -9.74 2.06 -15.34
N VAL A 539 -9.68 1.16 -14.37
CA VAL A 539 -8.42 0.53 -13.95
C VAL A 539 -8.31 -0.83 -14.60
N VAL A 540 -7.13 -1.10 -15.17
CA VAL A 540 -6.76 -2.41 -15.73
C VAL A 540 -5.63 -2.96 -14.86
N VAL A 541 -5.98 -3.90 -13.98
CA VAL A 541 -5.04 -4.62 -13.14
C VAL A 541 -4.49 -5.80 -13.94
N THR A 542 -3.20 -5.80 -14.21
CA THR A 542 -2.56 -6.75 -15.15
C THR A 542 -1.66 -7.75 -14.43
N GLY A 543 -1.79 -9.03 -14.79
CA GLY A 543 -0.99 -10.13 -14.27
C GLY A 543 -1.09 -11.35 -15.17
N SER A 544 -1.18 -12.56 -14.59
CA SER A 544 -1.54 -13.77 -15.33
C SER A 544 -2.90 -13.61 -16.05
N SER A 545 -3.82 -12.91 -15.39
CA SER A 545 -5.12 -12.46 -15.89
C SER A 545 -5.19 -10.92 -15.94
N HIS A 546 -6.19 -10.34 -16.61
CA HIS A 546 -6.51 -8.91 -16.48
C HIS A 546 -7.86 -8.74 -15.78
N LEU A 547 -7.94 -7.76 -14.90
CA LEU A 547 -9.18 -7.31 -14.30
C LEU A 547 -9.43 -5.84 -14.64
N HIS A 548 -10.61 -5.56 -15.17
CA HIS A 548 -11.06 -4.23 -15.56
C HIS A 548 -12.08 -3.78 -14.53
N LEU A 549 -11.84 -2.65 -13.89
CA LEU A 549 -12.72 -2.09 -12.88
C LEU A 549 -13.10 -0.67 -13.25
N ALA A 550 -14.38 -0.36 -13.17
CA ALA A 550 -14.90 0.98 -13.40
C ALA A 550 -15.86 1.38 -12.28
N CYS A 551 -15.79 2.65 -11.90
CA CYS A 551 -16.67 3.25 -10.90
C CYS A 551 -17.61 4.24 -11.58
N GLY A 552 -18.87 4.22 -11.16
CA GLY A 552 -19.87 5.23 -11.50
C GLY A 552 -20.49 5.83 -10.25
N PRO A 553 -21.35 6.86 -10.39
CA PRO A 553 -22.15 7.37 -9.29
C PRO A 553 -23.03 6.26 -8.70
N LEU A 554 -23.39 6.38 -7.41
CA LEU A 554 -24.37 5.49 -6.79
C LEU A 554 -25.70 5.55 -7.55
N ARG A 555 -26.18 4.39 -8.02
CA ARG A 555 -27.47 4.25 -8.70
C ARG A 555 -28.57 3.83 -7.72
N ASP A 556 -29.83 4.10 -8.08
CA ASP A 556 -30.98 3.58 -7.37
C ASP A 556 -31.06 2.05 -7.49
N ALA A 557 -31.52 1.36 -6.45
CA ALA A 557 -31.55 -0.10 -6.41
C ALA A 557 -32.37 -0.73 -7.57
N GLU A 558 -33.51 -0.14 -7.92
CA GLU A 558 -34.36 -0.63 -9.02
C GLU A 558 -33.78 -0.33 -10.42
N ALA A 559 -32.98 0.73 -10.54
CA ALA A 559 -32.30 1.12 -11.76
C ALA A 559 -30.98 0.35 -11.97
N THR A 560 -30.46 -0.27 -10.90
CA THR A 560 -29.20 -1.00 -10.92
C THR A 560 -29.39 -2.37 -11.56
N ARG A 561 -28.75 -2.59 -12.72
CA ARG A 561 -28.77 -3.88 -13.43
C ARG A 561 -27.38 -4.14 -14.01
N GLY A 562 -26.90 -5.38 -13.87
CA GLY A 562 -25.70 -5.82 -14.58
C GLY A 562 -25.96 -5.82 -16.08
N ALA A 563 -25.05 -5.25 -16.86
CA ALA A 563 -25.11 -5.38 -18.31
C ALA A 563 -24.96 -6.87 -18.69
N PRO A 564 -25.59 -7.33 -19.80
CA PRO A 564 -25.35 -8.67 -20.29
C PRO A 564 -23.85 -8.94 -20.32
N SER A 565 -23.45 -10.12 -19.85
CA SER A 565 -22.07 -10.58 -19.99
C SER A 565 -21.04 -9.80 -19.14
N CYS A 566 -21.48 -8.96 -18.22
CA CYS A 566 -20.65 -8.16 -17.31
C CYS A 566 -21.08 -8.41 -15.85
N TRP A 567 -20.12 -8.40 -14.92
CA TRP A 567 -20.39 -8.44 -13.49
C TRP A 567 -20.44 -7.02 -12.97
N GLY A 568 -21.58 -6.55 -12.45
CA GLY A 568 -21.60 -5.15 -12.03
C GLY A 568 -22.96 -4.57 -11.70
N GLY A 569 -22.90 -3.28 -11.34
CA GLY A 569 -23.99 -2.63 -10.62
C GLY A 569 -23.84 -2.81 -9.11
N TYR A 570 -22.64 -3.11 -8.61
CA TYR A 570 -22.43 -3.31 -7.18
C TYR A 570 -22.49 -1.98 -6.44
N ARG A 571 -23.60 -1.73 -5.76
CA ARG A 571 -23.85 -0.50 -5.00
C ARG A 571 -22.97 -0.46 -3.75
N GLY A 572 -22.41 0.70 -3.44
CA GLY A 572 -21.57 0.92 -2.26
C GLY A 572 -20.18 0.30 -2.35
N ALA A 573 -19.66 0.13 -3.57
CA ALA A 573 -18.34 -0.42 -3.84
C ALA A 573 -17.57 0.43 -4.87
N PRO A 574 -16.23 0.53 -4.79
CA PRO A 574 -15.41 0.14 -3.63
C PRO A 574 -15.62 1.08 -2.42
N LEU A 575 -16.25 2.25 -2.64
CA LEU A 575 -16.61 3.25 -1.64
C LEU A 575 -18.14 3.43 -1.57
N PRO A 576 -18.70 3.91 -0.42
CA PRO A 576 -20.14 3.90 -0.17
C PRO A 576 -21.04 4.65 -1.16
N SER A 577 -20.57 5.72 -1.81
CA SER A 577 -21.33 6.52 -2.78
C SER A 577 -21.07 6.14 -4.24
N LEU A 578 -20.43 5.01 -4.47
CA LEU A 578 -20.08 4.53 -5.80
C LEU A 578 -20.83 3.26 -6.17
N THR A 579 -20.95 3.06 -7.48
CA THR A 579 -21.34 1.78 -8.09
C THR A 579 -20.12 1.21 -8.80
N LEU A 580 -19.81 -0.07 -8.59
CA LEU A 580 -18.70 -0.77 -9.24
C LEU A 580 -19.21 -1.73 -10.32
N ALA A 581 -18.48 -1.81 -11.43
CA ALA A 581 -18.59 -2.89 -12.39
C ALA A 581 -17.20 -3.45 -12.71
N GLU A 582 -17.19 -4.72 -13.11
CA GLU A 582 -16.00 -5.54 -13.29
C GLU A 582 -16.08 -6.36 -14.59
N GLY A 583 -14.94 -6.42 -15.30
CA GLY A 583 -14.72 -7.31 -16.42
C GLY A 583 -13.42 -8.10 -16.28
N GLY A 584 -13.47 -9.42 -16.46
CA GLY A 584 -12.30 -10.28 -16.34
C GLY A 584 -11.84 -10.88 -17.67
N GLN A 585 -10.53 -10.90 -17.93
CA GLN A 585 -9.90 -11.74 -18.97
C GLN A 585 -9.06 -12.81 -18.28
N SER A 586 -9.38 -14.09 -18.46
CA SER A 586 -8.76 -15.19 -17.69
C SER A 586 -7.31 -15.47 -18.09
N SER A 587 -6.98 -15.30 -19.37
CA SER A 587 -5.68 -15.65 -19.92
C SER A 587 -5.09 -14.46 -20.67
N THR A 588 -4.10 -13.81 -20.05
CA THR A 588 -3.48 -12.59 -20.60
C THR A 588 -1.96 -12.70 -20.52
N GLY A 589 -1.32 -12.33 -19.39
CA GLY A 589 0.09 -12.62 -19.15
C GLY A 589 0.40 -14.11 -19.22
N SER A 590 -0.53 -14.99 -18.82
CA SER A 590 -0.39 -16.44 -19.01
C SER A 590 -0.44 -16.87 -20.48
N ALA A 591 -1.23 -16.18 -21.32
CA ALA A 591 -1.26 -16.40 -22.77
C ALA A 591 0.05 -15.96 -23.43
N LEU A 592 0.59 -14.81 -23.02
CA LEU A 592 1.90 -14.33 -23.47
C LEU A 592 3.01 -15.31 -23.02
N ARG A 593 2.99 -15.80 -21.78
CA ARG A 593 3.92 -16.83 -21.31
C ARG A 593 3.82 -18.13 -22.10
N LEU A 594 2.61 -18.54 -22.49
CA LEU A 594 2.45 -19.70 -23.37
C LEU A 594 3.04 -19.44 -24.75
N ALA A 595 2.77 -18.27 -25.35
CA ALA A 595 3.31 -17.89 -26.65
C ALA A 595 4.85 -17.87 -26.65
N SER A 596 5.46 -17.25 -25.64
CA SER A 596 6.92 -17.22 -25.46
C SER A 596 7.52 -18.63 -25.37
N ARG A 597 6.93 -19.52 -24.56
CA ARG A 597 7.36 -20.94 -24.49
C ARG A 597 7.23 -21.67 -25.82
N LEU A 598 6.13 -21.48 -26.55
CA LEU A 598 5.92 -22.11 -27.85
C LEU A 598 6.89 -21.58 -28.92
N LEU A 599 7.33 -20.33 -28.80
CA LEU A 599 8.35 -19.72 -29.65
C LEU A 599 9.78 -20.11 -29.25
N GLY A 600 9.98 -20.68 -28.06
CA GLY A 600 11.29 -21.01 -27.51
C GLY A 600 12.13 -19.77 -27.20
N ASP A 601 11.49 -18.65 -26.85
CA ASP A 601 12.14 -17.36 -26.63
C ASP A 601 11.56 -16.70 -25.36
N ASP A 602 12.36 -16.65 -24.30
CA ASP A 602 11.96 -16.10 -23.00
C ASP A 602 12.32 -14.61 -22.86
N ASP A 603 13.01 -14.02 -23.84
CA ASP A 603 13.31 -12.58 -23.86
C ASP A 603 12.12 -11.79 -24.40
N LEU A 604 11.18 -11.49 -23.49
CA LEU A 604 9.96 -10.76 -23.83
C LEU A 604 10.24 -9.37 -24.44
N LYS A 605 11.36 -8.73 -24.07
CA LYS A 605 11.71 -7.42 -24.60
C LYS A 605 12.17 -7.54 -26.05
N ALA A 606 12.99 -8.54 -26.38
CA ALA A 606 13.38 -8.81 -27.75
C ALA A 606 12.16 -9.18 -28.62
N LEU A 607 11.21 -9.96 -28.08
CA LEU A 607 9.96 -10.28 -28.77
C LEU A 607 9.10 -9.02 -29.00
N ASP A 608 9.03 -8.11 -28.02
CA ASP A 608 8.35 -6.81 -28.15
C ASP A 608 8.98 -5.94 -29.24
N GLU A 609 10.31 -5.82 -29.27
CA GLU A 609 11.05 -5.06 -30.28
C GLU A 609 10.81 -5.61 -31.70
N LEU A 610 10.74 -6.94 -31.84
CA LEU A 610 10.41 -7.58 -33.12
C LEU A 610 8.96 -7.34 -33.54
N ALA A 611 8.03 -7.35 -32.59
CA ALA A 611 6.61 -7.14 -32.84
C ALA A 611 6.25 -5.69 -33.18
N ASP A 612 7.11 -4.71 -32.87
CA ASP A 612 6.87 -3.30 -33.23
C ASP A 612 6.92 -3.05 -34.75
N GLY A 613 7.73 -3.84 -35.46
CA GLY A 613 7.81 -3.80 -36.92
C GLY A 613 6.61 -4.42 -37.65
N VAL A 614 5.73 -5.14 -36.95
CA VAL A 614 4.59 -5.84 -37.54
C VAL A 614 3.35 -4.94 -37.53
N PRO A 615 2.67 -4.72 -38.67
CA PRO A 615 1.47 -3.87 -38.73
C PRO A 615 0.29 -4.48 -37.99
N VAL A 616 -0.65 -3.62 -37.56
CA VAL A 616 -1.89 -4.05 -36.87
C VAL A 616 -2.66 -5.07 -37.71
N GLY A 617 -3.06 -6.17 -37.07
CA GLY A 617 -3.74 -7.29 -37.72
C GLY A 617 -2.79 -8.32 -38.31
N CYS A 618 -1.49 -8.21 -38.00
CA CYS A 618 -0.45 -9.23 -38.21
C CYS A 618 -0.47 -9.86 -39.61
N GLU A 619 -0.69 -9.06 -40.65
CA GLU A 619 -0.76 -9.50 -42.05
C GLU A 619 -1.76 -10.64 -42.33
N GLY A 620 -2.81 -10.73 -41.51
CA GLY A 620 -3.87 -11.74 -41.63
C GLY A 620 -3.83 -12.83 -40.54
N LEU A 621 -2.78 -12.86 -39.72
CA LEU A 621 -2.72 -13.71 -38.53
C LEU A 621 -3.58 -13.11 -37.40
N SER A 622 -4.31 -13.94 -36.66
CA SER A 622 -5.08 -13.51 -35.49
C SER A 622 -5.06 -14.58 -34.41
N ALA A 623 -5.00 -14.15 -33.15
CA ALA A 623 -5.10 -15.03 -32.00
C ALA A 623 -6.41 -14.80 -31.23
N LEU A 624 -6.86 -15.84 -30.54
CA LEU A 624 -7.89 -15.79 -29.50
C LEU A 624 -7.22 -16.23 -28.19
N GLU A 625 -7.33 -15.39 -27.17
CA GLU A 625 -6.64 -15.48 -25.89
C GLU A 625 -7.38 -16.36 -24.86
N THR A 626 -8.53 -16.94 -25.20
CA THR A 626 -9.43 -17.71 -24.33
C THR A 626 -8.90 -19.09 -23.93
N LEU A 627 -7.63 -19.21 -23.55
CA LEU A 627 -6.94 -20.47 -23.26
C LEU A 627 -7.53 -21.23 -22.06
N GLN A 628 -8.12 -20.51 -21.10
CA GLN A 628 -8.76 -21.06 -19.89
C GLN A 628 -10.26 -20.72 -19.85
N GLY A 629 -10.93 -20.74 -21.00
CA GLY A 629 -12.27 -20.19 -21.11
C GLY A 629 -12.28 -18.66 -21.19
N ALA A 630 -13.48 -18.10 -21.28
CA ALA A 630 -13.75 -16.68 -21.36
C ALA A 630 -14.63 -16.24 -20.19
N ARG A 631 -14.21 -15.20 -19.45
CA ARG A 631 -15.04 -14.53 -18.43
C ARG A 631 -15.86 -13.43 -19.09
N THR A 632 -15.35 -12.20 -19.21
CA THR A 632 -16.09 -11.08 -19.79
C THR A 632 -15.67 -10.86 -21.25
N PRO A 633 -16.60 -10.58 -22.19
CA PRO A 633 -18.06 -10.64 -22.05
C PRO A 633 -18.62 -12.05 -22.25
N VAL A 634 -17.97 -12.93 -23.01
CA VAL A 634 -18.61 -14.13 -23.57
C VAL A 634 -19.10 -15.14 -22.51
N CYS A 635 -18.51 -15.15 -21.31
CA CYS A 635 -18.87 -16.03 -20.18
C CYS A 635 -18.97 -17.51 -20.58
N ASP A 636 -17.96 -18.00 -21.31
CA ASP A 636 -17.93 -19.36 -21.85
C ASP A 636 -16.74 -20.15 -21.24
N PRO A 637 -16.97 -21.07 -20.29
CA PRO A 637 -15.90 -21.88 -19.69
C PRO A 637 -15.29 -22.90 -20.68
N HIS A 638 -15.97 -23.20 -21.79
CA HIS A 638 -15.52 -24.13 -22.82
C HIS A 638 -14.76 -23.46 -23.97
N ALA A 639 -14.65 -22.12 -23.97
CA ALA A 639 -13.80 -21.43 -24.93
C ALA A 639 -12.32 -21.86 -24.76
N ARG A 640 -11.60 -21.97 -25.88
CA ARG A 640 -10.19 -22.35 -25.99
C ARG A 640 -9.50 -21.39 -26.94
N GLY A 641 -8.23 -21.11 -26.68
CA GLY A 641 -7.46 -20.20 -27.52
C GLY A 641 -7.23 -20.78 -28.91
N ALA A 642 -7.00 -19.91 -29.88
CA ALA A 642 -6.77 -20.29 -31.27
C ALA A 642 -5.75 -19.34 -31.92
N LEU A 643 -4.99 -19.85 -32.88
CA LEU A 643 -4.16 -19.05 -33.77
C LEU A 643 -4.59 -19.36 -35.20
N VAL A 644 -5.15 -18.37 -35.90
CA VAL A 644 -5.83 -18.56 -37.19
C VAL A 644 -5.24 -17.63 -38.24
N GLY A 645 -5.10 -18.14 -39.47
CA GLY A 645 -4.58 -17.36 -40.60
C GLY A 645 -3.08 -17.50 -40.82
N LEU A 646 -2.44 -18.57 -40.33
CA LEU A 646 -1.02 -18.84 -40.60
C LEU A 646 -0.71 -18.91 -42.10
N SER A 647 0.42 -18.33 -42.49
CA SER A 647 1.02 -18.39 -43.82
C SER A 647 2.53 -18.62 -43.66
N LEU A 648 3.21 -19.05 -44.73
CA LEU A 648 4.66 -19.26 -44.69
C LEU A 648 5.47 -17.96 -44.51
N ALA A 649 4.83 -16.79 -44.62
CA ALA A 649 5.47 -15.50 -44.39
C ALA A 649 5.53 -15.11 -42.90
N HIS A 650 4.72 -15.75 -42.04
CA HIS A 650 4.66 -15.40 -40.62
C HIS A 650 5.83 -16.00 -39.84
N GLY A 651 6.44 -15.16 -38.99
CA GLY A 651 7.51 -15.56 -38.08
C GLY A 651 7.15 -15.32 -36.61
N LYS A 652 8.14 -15.44 -35.73
CA LYS A 652 7.96 -15.24 -34.27
C LYS A 652 7.39 -13.87 -33.90
N ALA A 653 7.77 -12.83 -34.64
CA ALA A 653 7.28 -11.46 -34.47
C ALA A 653 5.75 -11.38 -34.64
N HIS A 654 5.20 -12.04 -35.68
CA HIS A 654 3.76 -12.06 -35.96
C HIS A 654 2.99 -12.82 -34.89
N VAL A 655 3.49 -13.97 -34.44
CA VAL A 655 2.83 -14.77 -33.39
C VAL A 655 2.79 -14.00 -32.07
N TRP A 656 3.90 -13.37 -31.69
CA TRP A 656 3.97 -12.54 -30.50
C TRP A 656 3.01 -11.35 -30.59
N ARG A 657 3.06 -10.59 -31.70
CA ARG A 657 2.17 -9.47 -31.95
C ARG A 657 0.70 -9.88 -31.92
N ALA A 658 0.34 -11.01 -32.53
CA ALA A 658 -1.03 -11.52 -32.54
C ALA A 658 -1.54 -11.84 -31.13
N ALA A 659 -0.68 -12.39 -30.27
CA ALA A 659 -1.01 -12.62 -28.86
C ALA A 659 -1.23 -11.31 -28.09
N LEU A 660 -0.38 -10.30 -28.29
CA LEU A 660 -0.56 -8.97 -27.71
C LEU A 660 -1.87 -8.31 -28.20
N GLU A 661 -2.15 -8.38 -29.51
CA GLU A 661 -3.37 -7.81 -30.12
C GLU A 661 -4.63 -8.47 -29.58
N ALA A 662 -4.62 -9.81 -29.41
CA ALA A 662 -5.75 -10.54 -28.84
C ALA A 662 -6.08 -10.06 -27.42
N VAL A 663 -5.07 -9.89 -26.57
CA VAL A 663 -5.29 -9.39 -25.20
C VAL A 663 -5.88 -7.98 -25.22
N CYS A 664 -5.34 -7.07 -26.04
CA CYS A 664 -5.85 -5.69 -26.15
C CYS A 664 -7.30 -5.64 -26.68
N LEU A 665 -7.65 -6.51 -27.63
CA LEU A 665 -9.03 -6.63 -28.14
C LEU A 665 -9.98 -7.19 -27.07
N GLY A 666 -9.52 -8.14 -26.24
CA GLY A 666 -10.28 -8.61 -25.09
C GLY A 666 -10.47 -7.54 -23.99
N THR A 667 -9.49 -6.63 -23.81
CA THR A 667 -9.66 -5.46 -22.95
C THR A 667 -10.72 -4.52 -23.50
N ARG A 668 -10.64 -4.16 -24.79
CA ARG A 668 -11.66 -3.35 -25.47
C ARG A 668 -13.07 -3.93 -25.32
N ASN A 669 -13.21 -5.25 -25.50
CA ASN A 669 -14.43 -6.01 -25.28
C ASN A 669 -15.00 -5.81 -23.86
N SER A 670 -14.12 -5.88 -22.85
CA SER A 670 -14.51 -5.71 -21.44
C SER A 670 -14.97 -4.28 -21.14
N LEU A 671 -14.31 -3.27 -21.72
CA LEU A 671 -14.66 -1.86 -21.53
C LEU A 671 -16.08 -1.55 -22.02
N GLU A 672 -16.49 -2.08 -23.17
CA GLU A 672 -17.86 -1.89 -23.68
C GLU A 672 -18.92 -2.45 -22.73
N GLY A 673 -18.65 -3.59 -22.07
CA GLY A 673 -19.53 -4.17 -21.07
C GLY A 673 -19.61 -3.33 -19.78
N LEU A 674 -18.47 -2.77 -19.34
CA LEU A 674 -18.40 -1.87 -18.19
C LEU A 674 -19.18 -0.58 -18.43
N SER A 675 -19.02 0.04 -19.60
CA SER A 675 -19.72 1.29 -19.96
C SER A 675 -21.23 1.09 -19.93
N ARG A 676 -21.75 -0.04 -20.45
CA ARG A 676 -23.18 -0.38 -20.37
C ARG A 676 -23.70 -0.62 -18.95
N ALA A 677 -22.85 -1.10 -18.04
CA ALA A 677 -23.26 -1.38 -16.66
C ALA A 677 -23.33 -0.11 -15.80
N LEU A 678 -22.54 0.91 -16.12
CA LEU A 678 -22.33 2.08 -15.25
C LEU A 678 -22.83 3.42 -15.81
N LYS A 679 -23.07 3.54 -17.12
CA LYS A 679 -23.52 4.79 -17.77
C LYS A 679 -24.96 4.70 -18.25
N ASP A 680 -25.60 5.85 -18.37
CA ASP A 680 -26.87 6.02 -19.08
C ASP A 680 -26.56 6.35 -20.56
N ASP A 681 -27.50 6.10 -21.47
CA ASP A 681 -27.29 6.32 -22.91
C ASP A 681 -26.85 7.78 -23.18
N GLY A 682 -25.62 7.98 -23.68
CA GLY A 682 -25.11 9.28 -24.14
C GLY A 682 -23.89 9.88 -23.43
N ASP A 683 -23.32 9.23 -22.41
CA ASP A 683 -22.09 9.72 -21.74
C ASP A 683 -20.79 9.36 -22.50
N ASP A 684 -20.02 10.37 -22.93
CA ASP A 684 -18.75 10.23 -23.65
C ASP A 684 -17.72 9.35 -22.90
N ASP A 685 -17.00 8.50 -23.65
CA ASP A 685 -16.15 7.41 -23.14
C ASP A 685 -14.64 7.72 -23.14
N ASP A 686 -14.29 8.97 -22.86
CA ASP A 686 -12.92 9.49 -22.98
C ASP A 686 -12.04 9.31 -21.74
N ALA A 687 -12.55 8.72 -20.65
CA ALA A 687 -11.75 8.59 -19.43
C ALA A 687 -10.52 7.70 -19.67
N PRO A 688 -9.32 8.04 -19.16
CA PRO A 688 -8.13 7.23 -19.38
C PRO A 688 -8.23 5.84 -18.75
N LEU A 689 -7.47 4.89 -19.30
CA LEU A 689 -7.20 3.57 -18.74
C LEU A 689 -6.00 3.65 -17.82
N HIS A 690 -6.20 3.44 -16.52
CA HIS A 690 -5.13 3.38 -15.55
C HIS A 690 -4.61 1.94 -15.46
N VAL A 691 -3.38 1.70 -15.88
CA VAL A 691 -2.81 0.34 -15.96
C VAL A 691 -1.79 0.15 -14.83
N CYS A 692 -1.91 -0.97 -14.11
CA CYS A 692 -0.96 -1.40 -13.10
C CYS A 692 -0.60 -2.88 -13.23
N GLY A 693 0.47 -3.33 -12.57
CA GLY A 693 0.92 -4.72 -12.59
C GLY A 693 1.86 -5.07 -13.76
N GLY A 694 1.88 -6.34 -14.16
CA GLY A 694 2.94 -6.89 -15.02
C GLY A 694 3.08 -6.24 -16.40
N ALA A 695 1.97 -5.79 -17.00
CA ALA A 695 1.96 -5.17 -18.33
C ALA A 695 2.70 -3.82 -18.37
N THR A 696 2.89 -3.14 -17.22
CA THR A 696 3.58 -1.84 -17.18
C THR A 696 5.06 -1.92 -17.53
N LYS A 697 5.60 -3.13 -17.71
CA LYS A 697 6.98 -3.39 -18.11
C LYS A 697 7.20 -3.32 -19.63
N SER A 698 6.12 -3.29 -20.43
CA SER A 698 6.17 -3.28 -21.89
C SER A 698 5.51 -2.02 -22.46
N GLU A 699 6.31 -1.11 -23.01
CA GLU A 699 5.81 0.16 -23.56
C GLU A 699 4.96 -0.06 -24.82
N ILE A 700 5.36 -0.98 -25.71
CA ILE A 700 4.57 -1.34 -26.89
C ILE A 700 3.22 -1.92 -26.50
N PHE A 701 3.18 -2.77 -25.47
CA PHE A 701 1.94 -3.38 -25.03
C PHE A 701 0.99 -2.33 -24.42
N LEU A 702 1.51 -1.39 -23.64
CA LEU A 702 0.73 -0.25 -23.13
C LEU A 702 0.22 0.66 -24.27
N GLN A 703 1.07 0.96 -25.25
CA GLN A 703 0.66 1.76 -26.41
C GLN A 703 -0.40 1.04 -27.25
N MET A 704 -0.31 -0.29 -27.39
CA MET A 704 -1.33 -1.09 -28.07
C MET A 704 -2.66 -1.11 -27.31
N HIS A 705 -2.66 -1.13 -25.97
CA HIS A 705 -3.90 -0.95 -25.21
C HIS A 705 -4.54 0.41 -25.50
N ALA A 706 -3.73 1.48 -25.52
CA ALA A 706 -4.22 2.81 -25.85
C ALA A 706 -4.82 2.84 -27.27
N ASP A 707 -4.07 2.36 -28.25
CA ASP A 707 -4.48 2.31 -29.65
C ASP A 707 -5.75 1.46 -29.84
N ALA A 708 -5.79 0.25 -29.28
CA ALA A 708 -6.90 -0.68 -29.45
C ALA A 708 -8.18 -0.23 -28.75
N CYS A 709 -8.06 0.42 -27.59
CA CYS A 709 -9.22 0.91 -26.85
C CYS A 709 -9.66 2.32 -27.28
N GLY A 710 -8.82 3.04 -28.03
CA GLY A 710 -9.06 4.43 -28.41
C GLY A 710 -9.04 5.39 -27.22
N ARG A 711 -8.36 5.04 -26.12
CA ARG A 711 -8.34 5.77 -24.85
C ARG A 711 -6.91 5.97 -24.38
N ALA A 712 -6.62 7.09 -23.73
CA ALA A 712 -5.29 7.32 -23.15
C ALA A 712 -4.98 6.27 -22.08
N VAL A 713 -3.75 5.77 -22.03
CA VAL A 713 -3.25 4.88 -20.97
C VAL A 713 -2.40 5.68 -19.98
N VAL A 714 -2.68 5.53 -18.69
CA VAL A 714 -1.96 6.20 -17.59
C VAL A 714 -1.33 5.14 -16.69
N VAL A 715 -0.05 5.31 -16.39
CA VAL A 715 0.70 4.46 -15.44
C VAL A 715 1.19 5.33 -14.28
N GLY A 716 0.96 4.88 -13.05
CA GLY A 716 1.37 5.59 -11.83
C GLY A 716 2.89 5.51 -11.56
N GLU A 717 3.40 6.42 -10.73
CA GLU A 717 4.78 6.36 -10.21
C GLU A 717 5.03 5.08 -9.41
N ASN A 718 4.03 4.65 -8.62
CA ASN A 718 4.04 3.37 -7.94
C ASN A 718 3.26 2.34 -8.78
N PRO A 719 3.92 1.29 -9.32
CA PRO A 719 3.25 0.28 -10.13
C PRO A 719 2.40 -0.71 -9.30
N ASP A 720 2.60 -0.79 -7.98
CA ASP A 720 1.85 -1.65 -7.06
C ASP A 720 0.63 -0.90 -6.49
N ALA A 721 -0.40 -0.75 -7.33
CA ALA A 721 -1.63 -0.05 -6.95
C ALA A 721 -2.33 -0.61 -5.70
N PRO A 722 -2.40 -1.94 -5.43
CA PRO A 722 -3.00 -2.46 -4.20
C PRO A 722 -2.31 -1.97 -2.92
N LEU A 723 -0.97 -1.97 -2.89
CA LEU A 723 -0.20 -1.49 -1.73
C LEU A 723 -0.37 0.01 -1.53
N LEU A 724 -0.30 0.80 -2.61
CA LEU A 724 -0.53 2.25 -2.51
C LEU A 724 -1.96 2.56 -2.08
N GLY A 725 -2.95 1.83 -2.59
CA GLY A 725 -4.34 1.94 -2.19
C GLY A 725 -4.55 1.62 -0.71
N ALA A 726 -3.94 0.56 -0.21
CA ALA A 726 -4.00 0.21 1.21
C ALA A 726 -3.38 1.32 2.08
N ALA A 727 -2.26 1.92 1.66
CA ALA A 727 -1.66 3.06 2.37
C ALA A 727 -2.58 4.29 2.39
N VAL A 728 -3.22 4.62 1.26
CA VAL A 728 -4.22 5.69 1.15
C VAL A 728 -5.37 5.46 2.14
N LEU A 729 -5.93 4.24 2.17
CA LEU A 729 -7.02 3.88 3.08
C LEU A 729 -6.57 3.91 4.56
N ALA A 730 -5.35 3.45 4.86
CA ALA A 730 -4.78 3.51 6.20
C ALA A 730 -4.69 4.96 6.72
N PHE A 731 -4.19 5.89 5.90
CA PHE A 731 -4.14 7.30 6.28
C PHE A 731 -5.52 7.97 6.31
N ALA A 732 -6.43 7.59 5.42
CA ALA A 732 -7.81 8.10 5.46
C ALA A 732 -8.52 7.71 6.77
N ALA A 733 -8.39 6.46 7.21
CA ALA A 733 -8.94 6.02 8.50
C ALA A 733 -8.31 6.77 9.68
N LEU A 734 -7.00 7.01 9.64
CA LEU A 734 -6.29 7.79 10.66
C LEU A 734 -6.78 9.25 10.71
N ASP A 735 -7.03 9.86 9.55
CA ASP A 735 -7.56 11.22 9.45
C ASP A 735 -8.97 11.34 10.02
N ARG A 736 -9.81 10.31 9.82
CA ARG A 736 -11.14 10.22 10.41
C ARG A 736 -11.10 9.93 11.90
N ALA A 737 -10.17 9.10 12.37
CA ALA A 737 -9.98 8.89 13.81
C ALA A 737 -9.65 10.22 14.51
N ALA A 738 -8.87 11.09 13.86
CA ALA A 738 -8.59 12.45 14.34
C ALA A 738 -9.76 13.44 14.13
N ARG A 739 -10.61 13.21 13.13
CA ARG A 739 -11.76 14.06 12.76
C ARG A 739 -13.00 13.19 12.51
N PRO A 740 -13.73 12.75 13.54
CA PRO A 740 -14.81 11.76 13.38
C PRO A 740 -15.95 12.19 12.44
N LYS A 741 -16.14 13.51 12.24
CA LYS A 741 -17.13 14.07 11.30
C LYS A 741 -16.66 14.11 9.84
N LEU A 742 -15.40 13.75 9.58
CA LEU A 742 -14.87 13.68 8.22
C LEU A 742 -15.48 12.46 7.53
N ASP A 743 -16.17 12.73 6.44
CA ASP A 743 -16.69 11.70 5.54
C ASP A 743 -15.56 10.80 5.00
N VAL A 744 -15.86 9.52 4.80
CA VAL A 744 -14.85 8.53 4.39
C VAL A 744 -14.29 8.81 3.02
N GLU A 745 -15.14 9.19 2.09
CA GLU A 745 -14.74 9.39 0.70
C GLU A 745 -13.94 10.67 0.56
N ARG A 746 -14.33 11.72 1.28
CA ARG A 746 -13.52 12.96 1.36
C ARG A 746 -12.14 12.71 1.95
N ALA A 747 -12.03 11.82 2.95
CA ALA A 747 -10.73 11.45 3.51
C ALA A 747 -9.87 10.68 2.49
N VAL A 748 -10.47 9.70 1.80
CA VAL A 748 -9.80 8.92 0.75
C VAL A 748 -9.38 9.83 -0.41
N GLU A 749 -10.27 10.66 -0.93
CA GLU A 749 -10.00 11.60 -2.03
C GLU A 749 -8.84 12.55 -1.68
N SER A 750 -8.81 13.08 -0.45
CA SER A 750 -7.72 13.94 0.01
C SER A 750 -6.37 13.21 0.04
N ARG A 751 -6.36 11.91 0.35
CA ARG A 751 -5.13 11.10 0.39
C ARG A 751 -4.70 10.63 -0.99
N VAL A 752 -5.65 10.27 -1.86
CA VAL A 752 -5.39 10.00 -3.29
C VAL A 752 -4.70 11.20 -3.95
N LYS A 753 -5.24 12.42 -3.79
CA LYS A 753 -4.65 13.65 -4.36
C LYS A 753 -3.21 13.91 -3.91
N ARG A 754 -2.84 13.42 -2.72
CA ARG A 754 -1.51 13.64 -2.14
C ARG A 754 -0.51 12.55 -2.56
N MET A 755 -0.96 11.29 -2.58
CA MET A 755 -0.11 10.11 -2.66
C MET A 755 -0.06 9.47 -4.05
N VAL A 756 -1.07 9.66 -4.89
CA VAL A 756 -1.17 9.03 -6.21
C VAL A 756 -0.72 10.02 -7.28
N ARG A 757 0.34 9.67 -8.02
CA ARG A 757 0.93 10.50 -9.07
C ARG A 757 1.08 9.71 -10.37
N PRO A 758 0.64 10.26 -11.52
CA PRO A 758 0.91 9.66 -12.81
C PRO A 758 2.39 9.83 -13.18
N LYS A 759 2.99 8.79 -13.77
CA LYS A 759 4.37 8.81 -14.30
C LYS A 759 4.38 8.91 -15.82
N THR A 760 3.55 8.10 -16.47
CA THR A 760 3.52 7.98 -17.93
C THR A 760 2.07 8.09 -18.40
N ARG A 761 1.87 8.83 -19.50
CA ARG A 761 0.60 8.93 -20.20
C ARG A 761 0.84 8.71 -21.69
N LEU A 762 0.21 7.68 -22.25
CA LEU A 762 0.28 7.31 -23.65
C LEU A 762 -1.05 7.64 -24.31
N GLU A 763 -1.02 8.48 -25.33
CA GLU A 763 -2.21 8.83 -26.11
C GLU A 763 -2.42 7.81 -27.24
N PRO A 764 -3.68 7.46 -27.57
CA PRO A 764 -3.97 6.57 -28.69
C PRO A 764 -3.50 7.21 -30.00
N ARG A 765 -2.85 6.41 -30.86
CA ARG A 765 -2.41 6.85 -32.19
C ARG A 765 -3.58 6.72 -33.18
N PRO A 766 -4.11 7.81 -33.76
CA PRO A 766 -5.36 7.77 -34.53
C PRO A 766 -5.36 6.75 -35.68
N TYR A 767 -4.24 6.63 -36.39
CA TYR A 767 -4.10 5.67 -37.49
C TYR A 767 -4.17 4.21 -37.00
N GLN A 768 -3.49 3.91 -35.89
CA GLN A 768 -3.48 2.57 -35.31
C GLN A 768 -4.83 2.23 -34.68
N SER A 769 -5.48 3.17 -33.99
CA SER A 769 -6.84 2.99 -33.48
C SER A 769 -7.84 2.65 -34.58
N ALA A 770 -7.80 3.37 -35.71
CA ALA A 770 -8.64 3.05 -36.86
C ALA A 770 -8.33 1.66 -37.46
N ALA A 771 -7.09 1.18 -37.36
CA ALA A 771 -6.71 -0.16 -37.77
C ALA A 771 -7.25 -1.23 -36.80
N PHE A 772 -7.14 -1.01 -35.49
CA PHE A 772 -7.73 -1.86 -34.46
C PHE A 772 -9.27 -1.92 -34.58
N ASP A 773 -9.94 -0.82 -34.91
CA ASP A 773 -11.40 -0.82 -35.16
C ASP A 773 -11.80 -1.74 -36.33
N ARG A 774 -10.95 -1.86 -37.35
CA ARG A 774 -11.18 -2.80 -38.46
C ARG A 774 -10.87 -4.23 -38.05
N LEU A 775 -9.81 -4.44 -37.26
CA LEU A 775 -9.42 -5.74 -36.74
C LEU A 775 -10.48 -6.30 -35.80
N ASP A 776 -10.90 -5.53 -34.80
CA ASP A 776 -11.93 -5.88 -33.82
C ASP A 776 -13.22 -6.33 -34.50
N ARG A 777 -13.72 -5.55 -35.47
CA ARG A 777 -14.92 -5.92 -36.25
C ARG A 777 -14.74 -7.26 -36.96
N ARG A 778 -13.57 -7.55 -37.54
CA ARG A 778 -13.32 -8.83 -38.22
C ARG A 778 -13.24 -9.99 -37.22
N VAL A 779 -12.51 -9.80 -36.13
CA VAL A 779 -12.31 -10.84 -35.10
C VAL A 779 -13.64 -11.16 -34.43
N ARG A 780 -14.37 -10.16 -33.95
CA ARG A 780 -15.63 -10.36 -33.22
C ARG A 780 -16.79 -10.84 -34.09
N SER A 781 -17.00 -10.26 -35.28
CA SER A 781 -18.19 -10.58 -36.07
C SER A 781 -18.03 -11.81 -36.97
N ARG A 782 -16.79 -12.28 -37.20
CA ARG A 782 -16.52 -13.39 -38.11
C ARG A 782 -15.66 -14.48 -37.47
N LEU A 783 -14.47 -14.13 -36.98
CA LEU A 783 -13.49 -15.14 -36.57
C LEU A 783 -13.91 -15.89 -35.31
N ALA A 784 -14.18 -15.16 -34.21
CA ALA A 784 -14.52 -15.78 -32.94
C ALA A 784 -15.80 -16.65 -33.02
N PRO A 785 -16.90 -16.20 -33.66
CA PRO A 785 -18.08 -17.05 -33.88
C PRO A 785 -17.81 -18.28 -34.74
N ALA A 786 -16.94 -18.18 -35.76
CA ALA A 786 -16.61 -19.32 -36.62
C ALA A 786 -15.73 -20.37 -35.91
N VAL A 787 -14.87 -19.94 -34.99
CA VAL A 787 -13.98 -20.84 -34.23
C VAL A 787 -14.68 -21.43 -33.00
N ALA A 788 -15.68 -20.75 -32.44
CA ALA A 788 -16.35 -21.17 -31.20
C ALA A 788 -16.85 -22.64 -31.20
N PRO A 789 -17.54 -23.16 -32.24
CA PRO A 789 -17.98 -24.56 -32.26
C PRO A 789 -16.80 -25.56 -32.22
N ILE A 790 -15.71 -25.25 -32.92
CA ILE A 790 -14.50 -26.08 -32.97
C ILE A 790 -13.82 -26.06 -31.60
N SER A 791 -13.67 -24.86 -31.04
CA SER A 791 -13.10 -24.63 -29.71
C SER A 791 -13.83 -25.44 -28.63
N ARG A 792 -15.16 -25.42 -28.62
CA ARG A 792 -15.96 -26.18 -27.65
C ARG A 792 -15.78 -27.69 -27.82
N ALA A 793 -15.81 -28.18 -29.06
CA ALA A 793 -15.56 -29.60 -29.33
C ALA A 793 -14.18 -30.05 -28.82
N CYS A 794 -13.14 -29.22 -28.95
CA CYS A 794 -11.82 -29.51 -28.37
C CYS A 794 -11.85 -29.55 -26.83
N ALA A 795 -12.63 -28.69 -26.19
CA ALA A 795 -12.80 -28.71 -24.73
C ALA A 795 -13.51 -30.00 -24.27
N ASP A 796 -14.52 -30.45 -25.01
CA ASP A 796 -15.27 -31.68 -24.72
C ASP A 796 -14.38 -32.92 -24.85
N LEU A 797 -13.51 -32.96 -25.88
CA LEU A 797 -12.51 -34.03 -26.03
C LEU A 797 -11.55 -34.09 -24.85
N ALA A 798 -11.07 -32.94 -24.36
CA ALA A 798 -10.20 -32.89 -23.19
C ALA A 798 -10.92 -33.33 -21.89
N ALA A 799 -12.24 -33.13 -21.79
CA ALA A 799 -13.04 -33.58 -20.66
C ALA A 799 -13.35 -35.09 -20.68
N ALA A 800 -13.36 -35.72 -21.86
CA ALA A 800 -13.71 -37.12 -22.05
C ALA A 800 -12.57 -38.12 -21.74
N GLU A 801 -11.32 -37.66 -21.58
CA GLU A 801 -10.13 -38.52 -21.49
C GLU A 801 -9.48 -38.62 -20.10
N VAL A 802 -10.08 -38.08 -19.03
CA VAL A 802 -9.53 -38.21 -17.67
C VAL A 802 -10.47 -39.06 -16.81
N PRO A 803 -10.18 -40.36 -16.57
CA PRO A 803 -10.84 -41.11 -15.51
C PRO A 803 -10.65 -40.35 -14.20
N ALA A 804 -11.72 -40.25 -13.40
CA ALA A 804 -11.57 -39.81 -12.02
C ALA A 804 -10.44 -40.64 -11.39
N ASP A 805 -9.47 -39.94 -10.80
CA ASP A 805 -8.40 -40.58 -10.06
C ASP A 805 -9.00 -41.28 -8.83
N ASP A 806 -9.34 -42.56 -8.99
CA ASP A 806 -9.93 -43.44 -7.98
C ASP A 806 -8.89 -43.94 -6.96
N ARG A 807 -7.69 -43.34 -6.92
CA ARG A 807 -6.73 -43.62 -5.85
C ARG A 807 -7.34 -43.17 -4.51
N PRO A 808 -7.51 -44.06 -3.51
CA PRO A 808 -7.96 -43.65 -2.20
C PRO A 808 -6.97 -42.64 -1.61
N ARG A 809 -7.47 -41.46 -1.22
CA ARG A 809 -6.65 -40.47 -0.52
C ARG A 809 -6.27 -41.01 0.87
N PRO A 810 -5.03 -40.77 1.33
CA PRO A 810 -4.70 -40.98 2.72
C PRO A 810 -5.57 -40.08 3.62
N PRO A 811 -5.96 -40.54 4.82
CA PRO A 811 -6.78 -39.76 5.74
C PRO A 811 -6.03 -38.52 6.26
N ARG A 812 -6.73 -37.38 6.33
CA ARG A 812 -6.25 -36.14 6.99
C ARG A 812 -6.16 -36.33 8.51
N LYS A 813 -5.07 -35.87 9.13
CA LYS A 813 -5.00 -35.26 10.47
C LYS A 813 -3.65 -34.55 10.63
N ASP A 814 -3.66 -33.23 10.78
CA ASP A 814 -2.46 -32.43 11.05
C ASP A 814 -2.04 -32.58 12.52
N LEU A 815 -0.74 -32.74 12.75
CA LEU A 815 -0.14 -32.65 14.07
C LEU A 815 -0.11 -31.19 14.56
N PRO A 816 -0.09 -30.93 15.89
CA PRO A 816 0.04 -29.58 16.41
C PRO A 816 1.27 -28.87 15.80
N GLY A 817 1.06 -27.76 15.10
CA GLY A 817 2.14 -26.98 14.45
C GLY A 817 2.08 -26.88 12.92
N GLY A 818 1.08 -27.45 12.25
CA GLY A 818 0.92 -27.35 10.78
C GLY A 818 1.87 -28.26 9.99
N LEU A 819 2.43 -29.29 10.64
CA LEU A 819 3.33 -30.26 10.04
C LEU A 819 2.56 -31.46 9.49
N ARG A 820 2.93 -31.88 8.27
CA ARG A 820 2.27 -32.98 7.57
C ARG A 820 2.74 -34.34 8.12
N PRO A 821 1.85 -35.34 8.21
CA PRO A 821 2.26 -36.72 8.46
C PRO A 821 3.01 -37.27 7.25
N VAL A 822 4.15 -37.90 7.50
CA VAL A 822 5.04 -38.47 6.48
C VAL A 822 5.39 -39.91 6.85
N VAL A 823 5.17 -40.82 5.91
CA VAL A 823 5.68 -42.19 5.99
C VAL A 823 6.84 -42.32 5.01
N ALA A 824 8.01 -42.70 5.53
CA ALA A 824 9.26 -42.79 4.79
C ALA A 824 9.86 -44.21 4.91
N PRO A 825 9.43 -45.19 4.08
CA PRO A 825 9.98 -46.54 4.15
C PRO A 825 11.50 -46.54 3.91
N SER A 826 12.26 -47.19 4.82
CA SER A 826 13.71 -47.32 4.66
C SER A 826 14.04 -48.40 3.63
N LEU A 827 14.72 -47.97 2.56
CA LEU A 827 15.17 -48.84 1.48
C LEU A 827 16.29 -49.80 1.90
N LEU A 828 16.90 -49.61 3.09
CA LEU A 828 17.89 -50.54 3.65
C LEU A 828 17.31 -51.94 3.88
N ALA A 829 15.99 -52.02 4.13
CA ALA A 829 15.30 -53.28 4.32
C ALA A 829 14.79 -53.93 3.02
N ALA A 830 14.77 -53.19 1.91
CA ALA A 830 14.29 -53.65 0.62
C ALA A 830 15.25 -54.66 -0.05
N ASP A 831 14.81 -55.28 -1.15
CA ASP A 831 15.68 -56.15 -1.95
C ASP A 831 16.75 -55.30 -2.67
N PRO A 832 18.03 -55.44 -2.32
CA PRO A 832 19.09 -54.64 -2.93
C PRO A 832 19.30 -54.94 -4.41
N ALA A 833 18.84 -56.10 -4.92
CA ALA A 833 18.89 -56.40 -6.34
C ALA A 833 17.83 -55.66 -7.17
N ASN A 834 16.79 -55.10 -6.51
CA ASN A 834 15.71 -54.41 -7.20
C ASN A 834 15.21 -53.15 -6.45
N LEU A 835 16.16 -52.29 -6.09
CA LEU A 835 15.91 -51.12 -5.25
C LEU A 835 14.96 -50.08 -5.90
N ALA A 836 15.06 -49.90 -7.22
CA ALA A 836 14.23 -48.93 -7.95
C ALA A 836 12.75 -49.35 -7.99
N ASP A 837 12.47 -50.64 -8.20
CA ASP A 837 11.08 -51.14 -8.16
C ASP A 837 10.53 -51.12 -6.74
N ALA A 838 11.34 -51.45 -5.73
CA ALA A 838 10.92 -51.35 -4.33
C ALA A 838 10.57 -49.90 -3.96
N ALA A 839 11.36 -48.93 -4.42
CA ALA A 839 11.09 -47.51 -4.24
C ALA A 839 9.79 -47.07 -4.95
N ARG A 840 9.58 -47.49 -6.21
CA ARG A 840 8.33 -47.22 -6.94
C ARG A 840 7.12 -47.85 -6.26
N ALA A 841 7.27 -49.08 -5.75
CA ALA A 841 6.21 -49.77 -5.04
C ALA A 841 5.83 -49.04 -3.74
N ALA A 842 6.82 -48.55 -2.99
CA ALA A 842 6.57 -47.75 -1.78
C ALA A 842 5.83 -46.44 -2.10
N LEU A 843 6.25 -45.71 -3.15
CA LEU A 843 5.56 -44.49 -3.58
C LEU A 843 4.12 -44.79 -4.06
N SER A 844 3.93 -45.85 -4.84
CA SER A 844 2.59 -46.30 -5.29
C SER A 844 1.70 -46.75 -4.12
N ALA A 845 2.29 -47.29 -3.06
CA ALA A 845 1.61 -47.69 -1.83
C ALA A 845 1.24 -46.50 -0.92
N GLY A 846 1.51 -45.26 -1.33
CA GLY A 846 1.14 -44.06 -0.57
C GLY A 846 2.22 -43.50 0.35
N ALA A 847 3.47 -43.99 0.25
CA ALA A 847 4.59 -43.35 0.93
C ALA A 847 4.90 -42.01 0.26
N THR A 848 5.12 -40.98 1.08
CA THR A 848 5.41 -39.63 0.59
C THR A 848 6.90 -39.43 0.37
N TRP A 849 7.75 -40.04 1.19
CA TRP A 849 9.22 -39.96 1.12
C TRP A 849 9.83 -41.36 0.99
N LEU A 850 11.08 -41.41 0.55
CA LEU A 850 11.92 -42.61 0.56
C LEU A 850 13.15 -42.35 1.41
N HIS A 851 13.37 -43.18 2.43
CA HIS A 851 14.49 -43.06 3.34
C HIS A 851 15.66 -43.94 2.87
N VAL A 852 16.85 -43.35 2.76
CA VAL A 852 18.07 -43.98 2.21
C VAL A 852 19.20 -43.88 3.23
N ASP A 853 19.53 -45.03 3.82
CA ASP A 853 20.57 -45.18 4.84
C ASP A 853 21.97 -45.40 4.23
N VAL A 854 22.89 -44.45 4.44
CA VAL A 854 24.28 -44.52 3.99
C VAL A 854 25.23 -44.53 5.17
N PHE A 855 25.87 -45.68 5.41
CA PHE A 855 26.78 -45.90 6.54
C PHE A 855 28.13 -46.46 6.07
N ASP A 856 29.24 -45.93 6.60
CA ASP A 856 30.61 -46.25 6.15
C ASP A 856 31.40 -47.24 7.03
N GLY A 857 30.75 -47.84 8.04
CA GLY A 857 31.41 -48.73 9.01
C GLY A 857 32.14 -48.00 10.13
N SER A 858 32.03 -46.67 10.22
CA SER A 858 32.73 -45.89 11.24
C SER A 858 32.22 -46.19 12.66
N LYS A 859 33.15 -46.16 13.63
CA LYS A 859 32.80 -46.30 15.06
C LYS A 859 31.90 -45.19 15.58
N ALA A 860 31.91 -44.02 14.94
CA ALA A 860 31.03 -42.90 15.26
C ALA A 860 29.55 -43.24 15.02
N CYS A 861 29.27 -44.16 14.09
CA CYS A 861 27.92 -44.65 13.76
C CYS A 861 27.74 -46.10 14.21
N GLY A 862 28.25 -46.47 15.40
CA GLY A 862 28.09 -47.83 15.95
C GLY A 862 28.80 -48.95 15.19
N GLY A 863 29.65 -48.62 14.20
CA GLY A 863 30.31 -49.60 13.33
C GLY A 863 29.42 -50.13 12.20
N ALA A 864 28.30 -49.47 11.93
CA ALA A 864 27.34 -49.93 10.93
C ALA A 864 27.80 -49.64 9.50
N LEU A 865 27.47 -50.55 8.57
CA LEU A 865 27.85 -50.47 7.17
C LEU A 865 26.64 -50.79 6.30
N SER A 866 26.30 -49.91 5.36
CA SER A 866 25.27 -50.18 4.36
C SER A 866 25.91 -50.45 2.99
N ASN A 867 25.16 -51.13 2.12
CA ASN A 867 25.55 -51.36 0.73
C ASN A 867 25.15 -50.20 -0.20
N MET A 868 24.79 -49.05 0.38
CA MET A 868 24.32 -47.86 -0.33
C MET A 868 25.29 -46.71 -0.12
N GLY A 869 25.40 -45.84 -1.11
CA GLY A 869 26.24 -44.64 -1.05
C GLY A 869 25.73 -43.53 -1.95
N PRO A 870 26.50 -42.44 -2.14
CA PRO A 870 26.11 -41.33 -3.02
C PRO A 870 25.69 -41.78 -4.41
N GLY A 871 26.40 -42.75 -5.00
CA GLY A 871 26.05 -43.32 -6.31
C GLY A 871 24.69 -44.04 -6.34
N THR A 872 24.25 -44.62 -5.22
CA THR A 872 22.90 -45.19 -5.07
C THR A 872 21.84 -44.09 -5.09
N VAL A 873 22.10 -42.96 -4.43
CA VAL A 873 21.20 -41.81 -4.41
C VAL A 873 21.01 -41.24 -5.82
N SER A 874 22.12 -41.02 -6.55
CA SER A 874 22.07 -40.57 -7.95
C SER A 874 21.33 -41.57 -8.86
N ALA A 875 21.54 -42.88 -8.67
CA ALA A 875 20.84 -43.90 -9.43
C ALA A 875 19.33 -43.92 -9.15
N LEU A 876 18.93 -43.78 -7.88
CA LEU A 876 17.51 -43.66 -7.49
C LEU A 876 16.88 -42.39 -8.05
N ARG A 877 17.57 -41.24 -7.98
CA ARG A 877 17.12 -39.98 -8.58
C ARG A 877 16.87 -40.12 -10.07
N ALA A 878 17.80 -40.73 -10.80
CA ALA A 878 17.67 -40.98 -12.22
C ALA A 878 16.50 -41.93 -12.54
N ALA A 879 16.28 -42.94 -11.69
CA ALA A 879 15.23 -43.93 -11.90
C ALA A 879 13.83 -43.41 -11.55
N LEU A 880 13.69 -42.52 -10.56
CA LEU A 880 12.40 -42.08 -10.02
C LEU A 880 11.96 -40.70 -10.53
N GLY A 881 12.90 -39.90 -11.02
CA GLY A 881 12.64 -38.55 -11.51
C GLY A 881 12.80 -37.47 -10.44
N PRO A 882 12.62 -36.19 -10.82
CA PRO A 882 12.86 -35.04 -9.94
C PRO A 882 11.83 -34.92 -8.81
N ASP A 883 10.62 -35.47 -8.99
CA ASP A 883 9.51 -35.31 -8.04
C ASP A 883 9.59 -36.24 -6.82
N ALA A 884 10.41 -37.31 -6.88
CA ALA A 884 10.56 -38.24 -5.77
C ALA A 884 11.35 -37.59 -4.62
N PHE A 885 10.81 -37.61 -3.39
CA PHE A 885 11.52 -37.08 -2.24
C PHE A 885 12.48 -38.12 -1.66
N LEU A 886 13.79 -37.87 -1.80
CA LEU A 886 14.86 -38.74 -1.29
C LEU A 886 15.45 -38.14 -0.01
N ASP A 887 15.12 -38.75 1.12
CA ASP A 887 15.69 -38.43 2.41
C ASP A 887 16.90 -39.33 2.66
N VAL A 888 18.10 -38.74 2.70
CA VAL A 888 19.35 -39.50 2.85
C VAL A 888 19.87 -39.31 4.27
N HIS A 889 19.90 -40.40 5.03
CA HIS A 889 20.58 -40.44 6.31
C HIS A 889 22.04 -40.89 6.11
N ALA A 890 22.98 -39.96 6.31
CA ALA A 890 24.40 -40.18 6.12
C ALA A 890 25.13 -40.29 7.48
N GLY A 891 25.35 -41.52 7.92
CA GLY A 891 26.25 -41.85 9.03
C GLY A 891 27.66 -42.17 8.53
N VAL A 892 28.38 -41.14 8.09
CA VAL A 892 29.72 -41.25 7.53
C VAL A 892 30.71 -40.33 8.26
N ARG A 893 31.94 -40.79 8.48
CA ARG A 893 32.97 -40.05 9.22
C ARG A 893 33.43 -38.77 8.52
N HIS A 894 33.40 -38.77 7.19
CA HIS A 894 33.78 -37.63 6.35
C HIS A 894 32.63 -37.32 5.41
N LEU A 895 31.72 -36.45 5.87
CA LEU A 895 30.58 -36.03 5.08
C LEU A 895 31.01 -35.09 3.95
N ASP A 896 31.09 -35.63 2.74
CA ASP A 896 31.16 -34.84 1.51
C ASP A 896 29.75 -34.48 1.04
N VAL A 897 29.30 -33.28 1.42
CA VAL A 897 27.94 -32.80 1.13
C VAL A 897 27.65 -32.73 -0.38
N GLU A 898 28.65 -32.39 -1.21
CA GLU A 898 28.47 -32.26 -2.65
C GLU A 898 28.18 -33.61 -3.32
N ALA A 899 28.70 -34.70 -2.76
CA ALA A 899 28.44 -36.05 -3.26
C ALA A 899 26.94 -36.41 -3.22
N TYR A 900 26.15 -35.75 -2.36
CA TYR A 900 24.72 -36.01 -2.16
C TYR A 900 23.80 -34.98 -2.83
N ARG A 901 24.29 -34.19 -3.81
CA ARG A 901 23.50 -33.15 -4.49
C ARG A 901 22.20 -33.62 -5.17
N ASP A 902 22.06 -34.92 -5.42
CA ASP A 902 20.86 -35.53 -6.01
C ASP A 902 19.78 -35.93 -4.97
N ALA A 903 20.07 -35.77 -3.67
CA ALA A 903 19.10 -35.94 -2.60
C ALA A 903 18.04 -34.82 -2.62
N SER A 904 16.94 -35.02 -1.89
CA SER A 904 16.00 -33.92 -1.56
C SER A 904 16.33 -33.33 -0.19
N GLN A 905 16.79 -34.19 0.72
CA GLN A 905 17.20 -33.87 2.08
C GLN A 905 18.45 -34.68 2.41
N LEU A 906 19.41 -34.03 3.10
CA LEU A 906 20.57 -34.70 3.67
C LEU A 906 20.52 -34.56 5.19
N THR A 907 20.38 -35.70 5.87
CA THR A 907 20.33 -35.84 7.31
C THR A 907 21.65 -36.45 7.77
N PHE A 908 22.50 -35.69 8.46
CA PHE A 908 23.79 -36.21 8.92
C PHE A 908 23.71 -36.76 10.35
N GLN A 909 24.47 -37.81 10.64
CA GLN A 909 24.61 -38.33 12.00
C GLN A 909 25.43 -37.33 12.85
N PHE A 910 24.83 -36.82 13.93
CA PHE A 910 25.42 -35.80 14.81
C PHE A 910 26.79 -36.26 15.36
N GLU A 911 26.89 -37.51 15.76
CA GLU A 911 28.07 -38.13 16.37
C GLU A 911 29.24 -38.32 15.39
N ALA A 912 28.98 -38.21 14.09
CA ALA A 912 29.98 -38.40 13.03
C ALA A 912 30.52 -37.07 12.46
N VAL A 913 29.95 -35.93 12.86
CA VAL A 913 30.28 -34.61 12.30
C VAL A 913 30.82 -33.67 13.39
N ASP A 914 32.07 -33.23 13.24
CA ASP A 914 32.74 -32.37 14.21
C ASP A 914 32.13 -30.94 14.28
N GLU A 915 31.61 -30.42 13.15
CA GLU A 915 31.07 -29.06 13.03
C GLU A 915 29.64 -29.05 12.45
N PRO A 916 28.62 -29.44 13.25
CA PRO A 916 27.24 -29.62 12.78
C PRO A 916 26.63 -28.37 12.13
N VAL A 917 26.91 -27.18 12.68
CA VAL A 917 26.42 -25.90 12.13
C VAL A 917 26.99 -25.62 10.74
N ALA A 918 28.25 -25.98 10.51
CA ALA A 918 28.88 -25.82 9.20
C ALA A 918 28.28 -26.79 8.17
N ALA A 919 28.03 -28.03 8.58
CA ALA A 919 27.36 -29.03 7.74
C ALA A 919 25.97 -28.56 7.30
N CYS A 920 25.12 -28.07 8.21
CA CYS A 920 23.80 -27.51 7.85
C CYS A 920 23.90 -26.39 6.81
N LYS A 921 24.88 -25.47 6.96
CA LYS A 921 25.08 -24.37 6.00
C LYS A 921 25.50 -24.88 4.62
N GLN A 922 26.38 -25.87 4.57
CA GLN A 922 26.81 -26.49 3.31
C GLN A 922 25.65 -27.20 2.60
N ILE A 923 24.84 -27.96 3.34
CA ILE A 923 23.67 -28.66 2.79
C ILE A 923 22.69 -27.67 2.16
N ARG A 924 22.35 -26.60 2.90
CA ARG A 924 21.43 -25.56 2.40
C ARG A 924 22.01 -24.76 1.23
N ALA A 925 23.33 -24.61 1.15
CA ALA A 925 23.97 -23.95 0.00
C ALA A 925 23.78 -24.73 -1.32
N LEU A 926 23.51 -26.04 -1.25
CA LEU A 926 23.14 -26.87 -2.40
C LEU A 926 21.64 -26.87 -2.71
N GLY A 927 20.83 -26.13 -1.94
CA GLY A 927 19.37 -26.11 -2.09
C GLY A 927 18.66 -27.33 -1.48
N LEU A 928 19.37 -28.15 -0.71
CA LEU A 928 18.82 -29.32 -0.01
C LEU A 928 18.24 -28.91 1.36
N ARG A 929 17.29 -29.70 1.86
CA ARG A 929 16.88 -29.63 3.28
C ARG A 929 17.98 -30.20 4.18
N ALA A 930 18.26 -29.53 5.29
CA ALA A 930 19.27 -29.94 6.26
C ALA A 930 18.62 -30.67 7.45
N GLY A 931 18.91 -31.97 7.56
CA GLY A 931 18.51 -32.79 8.70
C GLY A 931 19.68 -33.10 9.63
N VAL A 932 19.38 -33.42 10.89
CA VAL A 932 20.35 -33.97 11.85
C VAL A 932 19.75 -35.20 12.53
N CYS A 933 20.54 -36.27 12.61
CA CYS A 933 20.16 -37.52 13.28
C CYS A 933 20.95 -37.71 14.59
N VAL A 934 20.30 -38.19 15.64
CA VAL A 934 20.93 -38.49 16.94
C VAL A 934 20.69 -39.93 17.39
N ALA A 935 21.73 -40.56 17.93
CA ALA A 935 21.68 -41.92 18.46
C ALA A 935 20.97 -42.00 19.83
N PRO A 936 20.53 -43.20 20.28
CA PRO A 936 19.87 -43.38 21.57
C PRO A 936 20.69 -42.90 22.78
N ALA A 937 22.02 -42.99 22.74
CA ALA A 937 22.89 -42.52 23.84
C ALA A 937 23.05 -40.99 23.91
N THR A 938 22.75 -40.26 22.85
CA THR A 938 23.02 -38.81 22.76
C THR A 938 21.89 -37.99 23.40
N PRO A 939 22.19 -37.12 24.38
CA PRO A 939 21.18 -36.27 25.02
C PRO A 939 20.45 -35.34 24.05
N ALA A 940 19.16 -35.07 24.30
CA ALA A 940 18.35 -34.22 23.42
C ALA A 940 18.81 -32.75 23.39
N ASP A 941 19.39 -32.26 24.50
CA ASP A 941 19.90 -30.89 24.62
C ASP A 941 21.20 -30.65 23.83
N ALA A 942 21.88 -31.70 23.37
CA ALA A 942 23.02 -31.59 22.46
C ALA A 942 22.63 -30.91 21.12
N LEU A 943 21.34 -30.96 20.74
CA LEU A 943 20.81 -30.34 19.54
C LEU A 943 20.41 -28.87 19.73
N ASP A 944 20.31 -28.38 20.96
CA ASP A 944 19.82 -27.03 21.25
C ASP A 944 20.57 -25.93 20.46
N PRO A 945 21.92 -25.95 20.33
CA PRO A 945 22.62 -24.93 19.56
C PRO A 945 22.26 -24.92 18.06
N LEU A 946 21.93 -26.09 17.49
CA LEU A 946 21.50 -26.21 16.09
C LEU A 946 20.07 -25.71 15.90
N LEU A 947 19.19 -26.03 16.85
CA LEU A 947 17.80 -25.58 16.87
C LEU A 947 17.72 -24.05 17.01
N ASP A 948 18.49 -23.47 17.94
CA ASP A 948 18.56 -22.02 18.16
C ASP A 948 19.08 -21.25 16.94
N ALA A 949 19.96 -21.89 16.14
CA ALA A 949 20.49 -21.30 14.92
C ALA A 949 19.45 -21.23 13.78
N GLY A 950 18.32 -21.94 13.88
CA GLY A 950 17.27 -21.97 12.83
C GLY A 950 17.76 -22.57 11.50
N LEU A 951 18.74 -23.48 11.57
CA LEU A 951 19.39 -24.05 10.39
C LEU A 951 18.91 -25.46 10.05
N VAL A 952 18.15 -26.10 10.94
CA VAL A 952 17.70 -27.49 10.83
C VAL A 952 16.25 -27.52 10.35
N ASP A 953 16.00 -28.27 9.28
CA ASP A 953 14.67 -28.48 8.71
C ASP A 953 14.02 -29.77 9.25
N LEU A 954 14.82 -30.72 9.72
CA LEU A 954 14.38 -32.01 10.29
C LEU A 954 15.32 -32.51 11.40
N VAL A 955 14.76 -33.04 12.49
CA VAL A 955 15.50 -33.81 13.49
C VAL A 955 15.04 -35.27 13.45
N ASP A 956 15.98 -36.17 13.24
CA ASP A 956 15.80 -37.61 13.29
C ASP A 956 16.31 -38.18 14.62
N VAL A 957 15.46 -38.96 15.28
CA VAL A 957 15.77 -39.62 16.55
C VAL A 957 15.77 -41.12 16.32
N LEU A 958 16.95 -41.72 16.49
CA LEU A 958 17.08 -43.16 16.44
C LEU A 958 16.56 -43.81 17.73
N PHE A 959 15.67 -44.77 17.56
CA PHE A 959 15.13 -45.65 18.60
C PHE A 959 15.91 -46.94 18.73
N VAL A 960 16.91 -47.14 17.87
CA VAL A 960 17.80 -48.32 17.86
C VAL A 960 19.23 -47.86 17.59
N GLU A 961 20.22 -48.70 17.88
CA GLU A 961 21.59 -48.37 17.52
C GLU A 961 21.75 -48.30 15.98
N PRO A 962 22.50 -47.33 15.45
CA PRO A 962 22.61 -47.11 14.00
C PRO A 962 22.95 -48.38 13.19
N GLY A 963 22.32 -48.47 12.01
CA GLY A 963 22.66 -49.34 10.88
C GLY A 963 22.65 -50.86 11.12
N ARG A 964 21.75 -51.34 11.99
CA ARG A 964 21.25 -52.72 11.94
C ARG A 964 19.71 -52.76 12.01
N GLY A 965 19.06 -53.21 10.93
CA GLY A 965 17.61 -53.37 10.90
C GLY A 965 17.10 -54.53 11.78
N GLY A 966 15.90 -54.39 12.36
CA GLY A 966 15.22 -55.44 13.13
C GLY A 966 15.53 -55.45 14.64
N GLN A 967 16.02 -54.34 15.19
CA GLN A 967 16.20 -54.14 16.63
C GLN A 967 14.90 -53.66 17.29
N ASP A 968 14.79 -53.88 18.61
CA ASP A 968 13.63 -53.48 19.40
C ASP A 968 13.60 -51.97 19.66
N PHE A 969 12.40 -51.38 19.65
CA PHE A 969 12.15 -49.96 19.86
C PHE A 969 12.52 -49.52 21.29
N ASN A 970 13.45 -48.55 21.42
CA ASN A 970 13.83 -47.99 22.71
C ASN A 970 12.88 -46.86 23.16
N GLU A 971 11.94 -47.16 24.05
CA GLU A 971 10.97 -46.18 24.56
C GLU A 971 11.60 -44.97 25.26
N ASP A 972 12.82 -45.07 25.80
CA ASP A 972 13.51 -43.93 26.45
C ASP A 972 13.75 -42.78 25.46
N CYS A 973 13.81 -43.05 24.14
CA CYS A 973 13.97 -42.04 23.11
C CYS A 973 12.71 -41.18 22.90
N LEU A 974 11.53 -41.58 23.41
CA LEU A 974 10.30 -40.79 23.33
C LEU A 974 10.45 -39.42 24.03
N GLU A 975 11.22 -39.34 25.12
CA GLU A 975 11.49 -38.07 25.81
C GLU A 975 12.29 -37.09 24.95
N LYS A 976 13.16 -37.61 24.05
CA LYS A 976 13.89 -36.75 23.11
C LYS A 976 12.95 -36.12 22.09
N LEU A 977 12.00 -36.91 21.57
CA LEU A 977 10.98 -36.39 20.67
C LEU A 977 10.18 -35.27 21.34
N ARG A 978 9.76 -35.47 22.60
CA ARG A 978 9.03 -34.46 23.39
C ARG A 978 9.87 -33.19 23.61
N HIS A 979 11.15 -33.34 23.96
CA HIS A 979 12.07 -32.21 24.16
C HIS A 979 12.24 -31.37 22.89
N VAL A 980 12.52 -32.02 21.76
CA VAL A 980 12.72 -31.32 20.48
C VAL A 980 11.42 -30.67 20.02
N ARG A 981 10.27 -31.37 20.10
CA ARG A 981 8.96 -30.80 19.73
C ARG A 981 8.60 -29.58 20.58
N ALA A 982 8.94 -29.57 21.87
CA ALA A 982 8.69 -28.43 22.75
C ALA A 982 9.56 -27.21 22.38
N ARG A 983 10.79 -27.42 21.94
CA ARG A 983 11.72 -26.33 21.55
C ARG A 983 11.50 -25.82 20.14
N ALA A 984 11.23 -26.71 19.19
CA ALA A 984 11.15 -26.42 17.77
C ALA A 984 9.84 -26.96 17.18
N PRO A 985 8.69 -26.33 17.49
CA PRO A 985 7.37 -26.86 17.12
C PRO A 985 7.15 -26.96 15.60
N GLY A 986 7.88 -26.18 14.79
CA GLY A 986 7.80 -26.16 13.33
C GLY A 986 8.87 -26.97 12.59
N VAL A 987 9.71 -27.73 13.28
CA VAL A 987 10.72 -28.62 12.65
C VAL A 987 10.11 -30.01 12.47
N ASP A 988 10.38 -30.66 11.33
CA ASP A 988 9.97 -32.05 11.12
C ASP A 988 10.71 -32.96 12.12
N LEU A 989 9.96 -33.84 12.79
CA LEU A 989 10.49 -34.74 13.80
C LEU A 989 10.28 -36.18 13.34
N MET A 990 11.40 -36.86 13.10
CA MET A 990 11.46 -38.21 12.56
C MET A 990 11.77 -39.22 13.65
N ALA A 991 11.04 -40.33 13.63
CA ALA A 991 11.32 -41.50 14.44
C ALA A 991 11.78 -42.63 13.53
N ASP A 992 13.03 -43.06 13.73
CA ASP A 992 13.68 -44.12 12.97
C ASP A 992 14.15 -45.26 13.88
N GLY A 993 13.91 -46.49 13.44
CA GLY A 993 14.22 -47.72 14.18
C GLY A 993 13.03 -48.33 14.92
N GLY A 994 12.79 -49.62 14.69
CA GLY A 994 11.77 -50.39 15.44
C GLY A 994 10.32 -49.96 15.18
N ILE A 995 10.04 -49.18 14.13
CA ILE A 995 8.70 -48.68 13.82
C ILE A 995 7.83 -49.79 13.20
N HIS A 996 6.72 -50.08 13.87
CA HIS A 996 5.61 -50.93 13.46
C HIS A 996 4.31 -50.33 14.04
N GLU A 997 3.16 -50.94 13.77
CA GLU A 997 1.82 -50.42 14.12
C GLU A 997 1.72 -49.80 15.55
N THR A 998 2.18 -50.52 16.58
CA THR A 998 2.17 -50.03 17.98
C THR A 998 3.19 -48.92 18.26
N THR A 999 4.45 -49.07 17.81
CA THR A 999 5.53 -48.12 18.12
C THR A 999 5.43 -46.84 17.31
N ALA A 1000 4.86 -46.92 16.10
CA ALA A 1000 4.47 -45.78 15.28
C ALA A 1000 3.53 -44.83 16.04
N TYR A 1001 2.52 -45.38 16.72
CA TYR A 1001 1.59 -44.59 17.52
C TYR A 1001 2.30 -43.92 18.71
N LEU A 1002 3.19 -44.64 19.40
CA LEU A 1002 3.95 -44.08 20.54
C LEU A 1002 4.85 -42.91 20.10
N ALA A 1003 5.56 -43.08 18.99
CA ALA A 1003 6.40 -42.03 18.41
C ALA A 1003 5.56 -40.80 18.00
N ALA A 1004 4.43 -41.03 17.32
CA ALA A 1004 3.51 -39.96 16.93
C ALA A 1004 2.93 -39.23 18.16
N ALA A 1005 2.55 -39.95 19.22
CA ALA A 1005 2.08 -39.38 20.47
C ALA A 1005 3.16 -38.59 21.23
N ALA A 1006 4.44 -38.91 21.02
CA ALA A 1006 5.57 -38.14 21.54
C ALA A 1006 5.94 -36.92 20.67
N GLY A 1007 5.26 -36.74 19.52
CA GLY A 1007 5.39 -35.56 18.66
C GLY A 1007 6.07 -35.80 17.32
N ALA A 1008 6.40 -37.04 16.95
CA ALA A 1008 6.93 -37.36 15.63
C ALA A 1008 5.86 -37.15 14.56
N ASN A 1009 6.24 -36.51 13.45
CA ASN A 1009 5.41 -36.37 12.27
C ASN A 1009 5.95 -37.13 11.06
N VAL A 1010 7.18 -37.64 11.15
CA VAL A 1010 7.80 -38.49 10.13
C VAL A 1010 8.13 -39.86 10.74
N LEU A 1011 7.72 -40.94 10.08
CA LEU A 1011 8.00 -42.31 10.52
C LEU A 1011 8.86 -43.04 9.48
N VAL A 1012 10.00 -43.58 9.93
CA VAL A 1012 10.87 -44.44 9.11
C VAL A 1012 10.62 -45.91 9.46
N ALA A 1013 10.16 -46.68 8.48
CA ALA A 1013 9.82 -48.08 8.66
C ALA A 1013 10.38 -48.95 7.53
N GLY A 1014 11.49 -49.64 7.80
CA GLY A 1014 12.09 -50.57 6.81
C GLY A 1014 11.49 -51.97 6.86
N THR A 1015 11.76 -52.70 7.95
CA THR A 1015 11.39 -54.12 8.09
C THR A 1015 9.87 -54.33 8.03
N PHE A 1016 9.11 -53.43 8.64
CA PHE A 1016 7.65 -53.46 8.63
C PHE A 1016 7.05 -53.30 7.22
N CYS A 1017 7.70 -52.53 6.35
CA CYS A 1017 7.26 -52.32 4.97
C CYS A 1017 7.73 -53.44 4.01
N PHE A 1018 8.98 -53.91 4.14
CA PHE A 1018 9.59 -54.77 3.11
C PHE A 1018 9.81 -56.24 3.50
N ARG A 1019 9.79 -56.59 4.80
CA ARG A 1019 10.20 -57.93 5.27
C ARG A 1019 9.14 -58.69 6.05
N ASP A 1020 8.00 -58.08 6.37
CA ASP A 1020 6.85 -58.77 6.94
C ASP A 1020 6.15 -59.62 5.86
N ARG A 1021 6.35 -60.95 5.92
CA ARG A 1021 5.89 -61.90 4.89
C ARG A 1021 4.38 -62.10 4.85
N GLY A 1022 3.63 -61.55 5.82
CA GLY A 1022 2.18 -61.70 5.92
C GLY A 1022 1.36 -60.49 5.46
N ARG A 1023 2.01 -59.35 5.16
CA ARG A 1023 1.33 -58.06 4.93
C ARG A 1023 1.74 -57.44 3.59
N HIS A 1024 0.76 -56.89 2.86
CA HIS A 1024 1.03 -56.10 1.65
C HIS A 1024 1.61 -54.73 2.02
N LEU A 1025 2.52 -54.22 1.19
CA LEU A 1025 3.20 -52.93 1.40
C LEU A 1025 2.21 -51.77 1.61
N GLU A 1026 1.12 -51.74 0.83
CA GLU A 1026 0.00 -50.80 0.98
C GLU A 1026 -0.58 -50.84 2.40
N ALA A 1027 -0.93 -52.03 2.90
CA ALA A 1027 -1.47 -52.20 4.25
C ALA A 1027 -0.45 -51.86 5.36
N ALA A 1028 0.85 -51.91 5.09
CA ALA A 1028 1.87 -51.45 6.02
C ALA A 1028 1.95 -49.91 6.04
N VAL A 1029 1.97 -49.27 4.88
CA VAL A 1029 1.99 -47.81 4.74
C VAL A 1029 0.72 -47.18 5.33
N ASP A 1030 -0.45 -47.75 5.05
CA ASP A 1030 -1.74 -47.31 5.61
C ASP A 1030 -1.76 -47.39 7.14
N ALA A 1031 -1.22 -48.46 7.73
CA ALA A 1031 -1.14 -48.61 9.17
C ALA A 1031 -0.26 -47.53 9.84
N LEU A 1032 0.82 -47.12 9.17
CA LEU A 1032 1.69 -46.05 9.66
C LEU A 1032 1.04 -44.67 9.55
N HIS A 1033 0.32 -44.41 8.45
CA HIS A 1033 -0.50 -43.19 8.31
C HIS A 1033 -1.60 -43.12 9.37
N ALA A 1034 -2.26 -44.25 9.67
CA ALA A 1034 -3.26 -44.34 10.72
C ALA A 1034 -2.64 -44.06 12.11
N ALA A 1035 -1.47 -44.65 12.40
CA ALA A 1035 -0.76 -44.42 13.66
C ALA A 1035 -0.35 -42.95 13.86
N LEU A 1036 0.12 -42.28 12.80
CA LEU A 1036 0.39 -40.84 12.81
C LEU A 1036 -0.88 -40.03 13.13
N ALA A 1037 -1.99 -40.37 12.49
CA ALA A 1037 -3.27 -39.69 12.69
C ALA A 1037 -3.84 -39.90 14.11
N GLU A 1038 -3.65 -41.08 14.71
CA GLU A 1038 -4.12 -41.40 16.06
C GLU A 1038 -3.24 -40.82 17.17
N GLY A 1039 -1.91 -40.93 17.03
CA GLY A 1039 -0.95 -40.40 18.00
C GLY A 1039 -1.00 -38.87 18.11
N ALA A 1040 -1.22 -38.18 16.99
CA ALA A 1040 -1.40 -36.74 16.94
C ALA A 1040 -2.51 -36.23 17.86
N GLY A 1041 -3.63 -36.97 17.93
CA GLY A 1041 -4.76 -36.63 18.79
C GLY A 1041 -4.44 -36.73 20.28
N HIS A 1042 -3.56 -37.67 20.68
CA HIS A 1042 -3.16 -37.84 22.08
C HIS A 1042 -2.15 -36.78 22.55
N ALA A 1043 -1.16 -36.43 21.71
CA ALA A 1043 -0.19 -35.39 22.03
C ALA A 1043 -0.86 -34.03 22.33
N HIS A 1044 -1.95 -33.72 21.62
CA HIS A 1044 -2.72 -32.50 21.79
C HIS A 1044 -3.46 -32.42 23.15
N VAL A 1045 -3.88 -33.56 23.70
CA VAL A 1045 -4.59 -33.64 25.00
C VAL A 1045 -3.62 -33.48 26.18
N ASP A 1046 -2.42 -34.03 26.09
CA ASP A 1046 -1.40 -33.92 27.15
C ASP A 1046 -0.72 -32.54 27.18
N GLN A 1047 -0.51 -31.89 26.02
CA GLN A 1047 -0.03 -30.50 25.98
C GLN A 1047 -1.03 -29.52 26.62
N GLN A 1048 -2.34 -29.71 26.44
CA GLN A 1048 -3.35 -28.85 27.08
C GLN A 1048 -3.43 -29.05 28.61
N ARG A 1049 -3.11 -30.24 29.12
CA ARG A 1049 -3.08 -30.52 30.57
C ARG A 1049 -1.87 -29.93 31.30
N ASN A 1050 -0.72 -29.81 30.63
CA ASN A 1050 0.49 -29.22 31.22
C ASN A 1050 0.55 -27.68 31.12
N ILE A 1051 -0.43 -27.04 30.46
CA ILE A 1051 -0.56 -25.58 30.32
C ILE A 1051 -1.62 -25.00 31.29
N MET A 1052 -2.35 -25.84 32.03
CA MET A 1052 -3.10 -25.46 33.24
C MET A 1052 -2.21 -25.61 34.47
#